data_AF-A0A0J8QHC4-F1
#
_entry.id   AF-A0A0J8QHC4-F1
#
_cell.length_a   1.000
_cell.length_b   1.000
_cell.length_c   1.000
_cell.angle_alpha   90.00
_cell.angle_beta   90.00
_cell.angle_gamma   90.00
#
_symmetry.space_group_name_H-M   'P 1'
#
loop_
_entity.id
_entity.type
_entity.pdbx_description
1 polymer ?
#
loop_
_entity_poly.entity_id
_entity_poly.type
_entity_poly.pdbx_seq_one_letter_code
_entity_poly.pdbx_strand_id
1 'polypeptide(L)'
;MNPTRHCNETDSVVKIGDKSDFQTGNIFRHLWATIMSFNLTAGADREYVLACLNDLKSVFTSFGEPVLTLVNNATMPELSISAVEQEIARISSMEFFMKVFGPGKEDPVSLIENIEPILDPSAIEHHPPELAEDQVTNLLNVPAEIQRAQDLAFFLDRGDVTLKLFLWRRLQKAYESIQYPTKVISCSLRSIEIIVGELVAPTYLELPSNQRQETLLRWLNRADYLMLNVIGKILDDPKSSFECIDMSHLQSSMSAIARLSRLLHSFVLYEDSVRIGQTSPPEIRPAAAAKAYDHYKEKLRSMLVRSWTLQYTLIKEGIAQNKELFDMPSDDCINYLRSVHNALGIRSYCRYANKVLLKVMKQELLTLDAEDSYESDVAQVLFDYYGLKFSPELDISLDHGCPVEKLDRPTALMMVDFAMLQAKRMNIKDFLKSDLKSTIDTIQMSIGWSGRIYPAITQNKRIISAFLKSPINPAILYRAVQGVSDVSVVPVHTESYRLAENGWYFLLGLAAFTKFKTQKRLGPTATDDLDLAATFFRRELEHGVDRWETWYRLGQVYDAKLEEDITWSAEKLNHHRADLTLLERRAIHSYSMAIALAIRTADSSAGNKKDHIRSLYTIWLPDLCFFKGAFFNGPHLAWDDFTRHFSSDKSQQMYTGKPFRDMKLYSTWYFASYLFSKSHG
;
A
#
# COMPACT_ATOMS: atom_id res chain seq x y z
N MET A 1 -65.94 -59.27 -1.29
CA MET A 1 -65.34 -58.10 -1.97
C MET A 1 -64.04 -57.77 -1.26
N ASN A 2 -62.98 -57.61 -2.05
CA ASN A 2 -61.57 -57.49 -1.69
C ASN A 2 -61.22 -56.40 -0.66
N PRO A 3 -60.03 -56.55 -0.06
CA PRO A 3 -59.01 -55.51 -0.21
C PRO A 3 -57.74 -56.03 -0.90
N THR A 4 -57.24 -55.22 -1.83
CA THR A 4 -55.95 -55.24 -2.55
C THR A 4 -55.23 -53.93 -2.16
N ARG A 5 -53.90 -53.75 -2.13
CA ARG A 5 -52.68 -54.53 -2.38
C ARG A 5 -51.49 -53.71 -1.83
N HIS A 6 -50.39 -54.40 -1.54
CA HIS A 6 -49.04 -53.95 -1.15
C HIS A 6 -48.38 -52.85 -2.00
N CYS A 7 -47.44 -52.11 -1.41
CA CYS A 7 -45.98 -52.23 -1.62
C CYS A 7 -45.20 -51.46 -0.53
N ASN A 8 -44.47 -52.19 0.33
CA ASN A 8 -43.37 -51.66 1.13
C ASN A 8 -42.08 -52.19 0.49
N GLU A 9 -41.20 -51.30 0.04
CA GLU A 9 -39.81 -51.62 -0.25
C GLU A 9 -39.07 -51.74 1.08
N THR A 10 -38.59 -52.94 1.38
CA THR A 10 -37.67 -53.21 2.50
C THR A 10 -36.30 -53.53 1.92
N ASP A 11 -35.32 -52.70 2.26
CA ASP A 11 -33.89 -52.98 2.10
C ASP A 11 -33.57 -54.35 2.72
N SER A 12 -33.13 -55.27 1.89
CA SER A 12 -32.79 -56.63 2.29
C SER A 12 -31.41 -56.66 2.94
N VAL A 13 -31.37 -56.50 4.26
CA VAL A 13 -30.27 -57.01 5.08
C VAL A 13 -30.34 -58.54 5.03
N VAL A 14 -29.45 -59.16 4.24
CA VAL A 14 -29.37 -60.61 4.10
C VAL A 14 -28.98 -61.23 5.45
N LYS A 15 -29.96 -61.83 6.13
CA LYS A 15 -29.74 -62.71 7.27
C LYS A 15 -29.19 -64.05 6.77
N ILE A 16 -28.01 -64.41 7.24
CA ILE A 16 -27.34 -65.69 7.01
C ILE A 16 -28.31 -66.84 7.35
N GLY A 17 -28.77 -67.56 6.31
CA GLY A 17 -29.78 -68.60 6.46
C GLY A 17 -29.69 -69.80 5.52
N ASP A 18 -28.82 -69.80 4.50
CA ASP A 18 -28.68 -70.93 3.57
C ASP A 18 -27.24 -71.48 3.51
N LYS A 19 -27.10 -72.81 3.44
CA LYS A 19 -25.79 -73.50 3.45
C LYS A 19 -24.88 -73.09 2.27
N SER A 20 -25.46 -72.64 1.16
CA SER A 20 -24.75 -72.12 -0.02
C SER A 20 -24.13 -70.74 0.22
N ASP A 21 -24.75 -69.91 1.07
CA ASP A 21 -24.32 -68.53 1.32
C ASP A 21 -23.11 -68.49 2.25
N PHE A 22 -23.02 -69.44 3.19
CA PHE A 22 -21.86 -69.59 4.07
C PHE A 22 -20.61 -70.05 3.30
N GLN A 23 -20.77 -70.96 2.33
CA GLN A 23 -19.66 -71.40 1.48
C GLN A 23 -19.17 -70.27 0.57
N THR A 24 -20.09 -69.54 -0.05
CA THR A 24 -19.80 -68.40 -0.91
C THR A 24 -19.07 -67.27 -0.15
N GLY A 25 -19.52 -66.94 1.06
CA GLY A 25 -18.84 -65.95 1.91
C GLY A 25 -17.42 -66.36 2.34
N ASN A 26 -17.16 -67.64 2.55
CA ASN A 26 -15.81 -68.14 2.86
C ASN A 26 -14.89 -68.15 1.64
N ILE A 27 -15.43 -68.40 0.44
CA ILE A 27 -14.69 -68.32 -0.82
C ILE A 27 -14.24 -66.88 -1.06
N PHE A 28 -15.12 -65.89 -0.88
CA PHE A 28 -14.75 -64.48 -1.03
C PHE A 28 -13.67 -64.03 -0.04
N ARG A 29 -13.78 -64.45 1.23
CA ARG A 29 -12.76 -64.20 2.25
C ARG A 29 -11.42 -64.85 1.88
N HIS A 30 -11.45 -66.08 1.37
CA HIS A 30 -10.25 -66.80 0.98
C HIS A 30 -9.56 -66.16 -0.23
N LEU A 31 -10.31 -65.80 -1.27
CA LEU A 31 -9.79 -65.13 -2.47
C LEU A 31 -9.16 -63.79 -2.09
N TRP A 32 -9.88 -62.95 -1.33
CA TRP A 32 -9.37 -61.67 -0.88
C TRP A 32 -8.11 -61.82 -0.02
N ALA A 33 -8.13 -62.68 1.00
CA ALA A 33 -6.98 -62.90 1.88
C ALA A 33 -5.76 -63.44 1.12
N THR A 34 -5.98 -64.27 0.10
CA THR A 34 -4.91 -64.79 -0.76
C THR A 34 -4.27 -63.66 -1.56
N ILE A 35 -5.07 -62.79 -2.17
CA ILE A 35 -4.58 -61.63 -2.92
C ILE A 35 -3.80 -60.67 -2.00
N MET A 36 -4.29 -60.41 -0.78
CA MET A 36 -3.58 -59.58 0.19
C MET A 36 -2.26 -60.20 0.65
N SER A 37 -2.24 -61.51 0.88
CA SER A 37 -1.02 -62.25 1.23
C SER A 37 0.02 -62.17 0.11
N PHE A 38 -0.42 -62.26 -1.15
CA PHE A 38 0.45 -62.05 -2.31
C PHE A 38 0.99 -60.62 -2.39
N ASN A 39 0.14 -59.61 -2.15
CA ASN A 39 0.55 -58.19 -2.11
C ASN A 39 1.61 -57.91 -1.02
N LEU A 40 1.55 -58.64 0.11
CA LEU A 40 2.50 -58.50 1.22
C LEU A 40 3.81 -59.29 1.02
N THR A 41 3.91 -60.13 0.00
CA THR A 41 5.09 -60.97 -0.25
C THR A 41 6.17 -60.19 -1.01
N ALA A 42 7.40 -60.18 -0.50
CA ALA A 42 8.52 -59.49 -1.13
C ALA A 42 8.85 -60.10 -2.51
N GLY A 43 8.73 -59.29 -3.57
CA GLY A 43 9.02 -59.69 -4.95
C GLY A 43 7.81 -60.13 -5.78
N ALA A 44 6.58 -59.95 -5.28
CA ALA A 44 5.37 -60.21 -6.07
C ALA A 44 5.23 -59.22 -7.24
N ASP A 45 4.86 -59.75 -8.41
CA ASP A 45 4.54 -58.95 -9.59
C ASP A 45 3.24 -58.17 -9.38
N ARG A 46 3.31 -56.84 -9.49
CA ARG A 46 2.19 -55.94 -9.20
C ARG A 46 1.11 -56.00 -10.28
N GLU A 47 1.48 -56.24 -11.54
CA GLU A 47 0.50 -56.43 -12.62
C GLU A 47 -0.37 -57.66 -12.35
N TYR A 48 0.24 -58.72 -11.82
CA TYR A 48 -0.46 -59.93 -11.41
C TYR A 48 -1.42 -59.69 -10.24
N VAL A 49 -1.02 -58.90 -9.24
CA VAL A 49 -1.92 -58.54 -8.11
C VAL A 49 -3.11 -57.70 -8.59
N LEU A 50 -2.89 -56.74 -9.50
CA LEU A 50 -3.96 -55.94 -10.10
C LEU A 50 -4.90 -56.80 -10.96
N ALA A 51 -4.38 -57.76 -11.72
CA ALA A 51 -5.19 -58.72 -12.47
C ALA A 51 -6.08 -59.54 -11.52
N CYS A 52 -5.52 -60.05 -10.41
CA CYS A 52 -6.29 -60.81 -9.44
C CYS A 52 -7.38 -59.98 -8.74
N LEU A 53 -7.15 -58.69 -8.49
CA LEU A 53 -8.17 -57.80 -7.94
C LEU A 53 -9.28 -57.50 -8.96
N ASN A 54 -8.94 -57.34 -10.24
CA ASN A 54 -9.94 -57.19 -11.31
C ASN A 54 -10.77 -58.46 -11.50
N ASP A 55 -10.13 -59.63 -11.40
CA ASP A 55 -10.84 -60.91 -11.40
C ASP A 55 -11.78 -61.00 -10.20
N LEU A 56 -11.31 -60.63 -9.00
CA LEU A 56 -12.16 -60.59 -7.80
C LEU A 56 -13.35 -59.65 -7.98
N LYS A 57 -13.15 -58.47 -8.57
CA LYS A 57 -14.22 -57.53 -8.93
C LYS A 57 -15.26 -58.20 -9.84
N SER A 58 -14.81 -58.87 -10.90
CA SER A 58 -15.70 -59.57 -11.83
C SER A 58 -16.53 -60.66 -11.15
N VAL A 59 -15.93 -61.39 -10.20
CA VAL A 59 -16.63 -62.39 -9.41
C VAL A 59 -17.67 -61.71 -8.52
N PHE A 60 -17.35 -60.64 -7.80
CA PHE A 60 -18.34 -59.91 -6.98
C PHE A 60 -19.52 -59.38 -7.82
N THR A 61 -19.27 -58.87 -9.03
CA THR A 61 -20.33 -58.41 -9.95
C THR A 61 -21.22 -59.58 -10.40
N SER A 62 -20.63 -60.76 -10.68
CA SER A 62 -21.39 -61.94 -11.10
C SER A 62 -22.32 -62.51 -10.02
N PHE A 63 -22.07 -62.19 -8.75
CA PHE A 63 -22.86 -62.62 -7.59
C PHE A 63 -23.81 -61.54 -7.04
N GLY A 64 -24.07 -60.47 -7.81
CA GLY A 64 -25.06 -59.44 -7.43
C GLY A 64 -24.59 -58.47 -6.35
N GLU A 65 -23.30 -58.12 -6.37
CA GLU A 65 -22.68 -57.10 -5.50
C GLU A 65 -22.80 -57.41 -3.99
N PRO A 66 -22.32 -58.58 -3.52
CA PRO A 66 -22.43 -58.94 -2.12
C PRO A 66 -21.58 -58.01 -1.24
N VAL A 67 -22.18 -57.49 -0.16
CA VAL A 67 -21.48 -56.73 0.89
C VAL A 67 -21.34 -57.62 2.13
N LEU A 68 -20.11 -58.02 2.46
CA LEU A 68 -19.81 -58.85 3.64
C LEU A 68 -19.06 -58.04 4.69
N THR A 69 -19.70 -57.78 5.83
CA THR A 69 -19.08 -57.09 6.97
C THR A 69 -18.32 -58.07 7.86
N LEU A 70 -17.07 -57.74 8.22
CA LEU A 70 -16.19 -58.58 9.05
C LEU A 70 -15.91 -57.90 10.39
N VAL A 71 -16.78 -58.16 11.36
CA VAL A 71 -16.76 -57.52 12.70
C VAL A 71 -15.46 -57.81 13.49
N ASN A 72 -14.72 -58.87 13.15
CA ASN A 72 -13.52 -59.32 13.87
C ASN A 72 -12.19 -59.00 13.17
N ASN A 73 -12.18 -58.16 12.12
CA ASN A 73 -10.95 -57.82 11.40
C ASN A 73 -10.82 -56.29 11.26
N ALA A 74 -10.00 -55.68 12.13
CA ALA A 74 -9.76 -54.24 12.13
C ALA A 74 -9.07 -53.73 10.85
N THR A 75 -8.36 -54.60 10.14
CA THR A 75 -7.69 -54.29 8.86
C THR A 75 -8.58 -54.50 7.64
N MET A 76 -9.75 -55.15 7.79
CA MET A 76 -10.64 -55.49 6.69
C MET A 76 -12.09 -55.54 7.19
N PRO A 77 -12.73 -54.38 7.43
CA PRO A 77 -14.07 -54.32 8.02
C PRO A 77 -15.18 -54.71 7.05
N GLU A 78 -14.96 -54.62 5.74
CA GLU A 78 -15.95 -54.88 4.69
C GLU A 78 -15.30 -55.51 3.45
N LEU A 79 -15.97 -56.50 2.84
CA LEU A 79 -15.68 -57.02 1.51
C LEU A 79 -16.83 -56.62 0.58
N SER A 80 -16.56 -55.71 -0.35
CA SER A 80 -17.50 -55.23 -1.35
C SER A 80 -16.75 -54.80 -2.62
N ILE A 81 -17.48 -54.56 -3.71
CA ILE A 81 -16.89 -54.02 -4.95
C ILE A 81 -16.17 -52.70 -4.69
N SER A 82 -16.75 -51.82 -3.86
CA SER A 82 -16.15 -50.56 -3.43
C SER A 82 -14.80 -50.78 -2.72
N ALA A 83 -14.71 -51.80 -1.85
CA ALA A 83 -13.45 -52.15 -1.20
C ALA A 83 -12.40 -52.66 -2.20
N VAL A 84 -12.79 -53.50 -3.18
CA VAL A 84 -11.88 -53.98 -4.24
C VAL A 84 -11.35 -52.79 -5.05
N GLU A 85 -12.23 -51.87 -5.44
CA GLU A 85 -11.86 -50.67 -6.21
C GLU A 85 -10.92 -49.75 -5.45
N GLN A 86 -11.13 -49.57 -4.14
CA GLN A 86 -10.20 -48.81 -3.30
C GLN A 86 -8.81 -49.43 -3.27
N GLU A 87 -8.70 -50.76 -3.21
CA GLU A 87 -7.40 -51.44 -3.19
C GLU A 87 -6.70 -51.39 -4.55
N ILE A 88 -7.45 -51.55 -5.65
CA ILE A 88 -6.92 -51.36 -7.02
C ILE A 88 -6.38 -49.93 -7.18
N ALA A 89 -7.14 -48.93 -6.72
CA ALA A 89 -6.71 -47.53 -6.75
C ALA A 89 -5.48 -47.29 -5.86
N ARG A 90 -5.40 -47.93 -4.69
CA ARG A 90 -4.25 -47.83 -3.77
C ARG A 90 -2.97 -48.42 -4.37
N ILE A 91 -3.04 -49.58 -5.00
CA ILE A 91 -1.87 -50.26 -5.59
C ILE A 91 -1.41 -49.52 -6.86
N SER A 92 -2.34 -49.09 -7.71
CA SER A 92 -2.02 -48.32 -8.92
C SER A 92 -1.43 -46.93 -8.63
N SER A 93 -1.89 -46.25 -7.57
CA SER A 93 -1.35 -44.95 -7.15
C SER A 93 -0.01 -45.04 -6.39
N MET A 94 0.37 -46.22 -5.89
CA MET A 94 1.61 -46.41 -5.12
C MET A 94 2.88 -46.08 -5.93
N GLU A 95 2.92 -46.37 -7.23
CA GLU A 95 4.07 -46.06 -8.09
C GLU A 95 4.25 -44.56 -8.30
N PHE A 96 3.14 -43.84 -8.54
CA PHE A 96 3.11 -42.39 -8.57
C PHE A 96 3.64 -41.79 -7.26
N PHE A 97 3.16 -42.29 -6.12
CA PHE A 97 3.61 -41.84 -4.81
C PHE A 97 5.07 -42.19 -4.52
N MET A 98 5.59 -43.32 -4.99
CA MET A 98 7.02 -43.63 -4.86
C MET A 98 7.91 -42.69 -5.67
N LYS A 99 7.47 -42.26 -6.86
CA LYS A 99 8.12 -41.21 -7.65
C LYS A 99 8.02 -39.87 -6.91
N VAL A 100 6.80 -39.45 -6.54
CA VAL A 100 6.51 -38.17 -5.86
C VAL A 100 7.01 -38.12 -4.41
N PHE A 101 7.39 -39.21 -3.75
CA PHE A 101 7.93 -39.22 -2.38
C PHE A 101 9.37 -39.72 -2.28
N GLY A 102 9.99 -40.13 -3.40
CA GLY A 102 11.36 -40.63 -3.43
C GLY A 102 12.39 -39.60 -2.94
N PRO A 103 13.39 -40.01 -2.14
CA PRO A 103 14.46 -39.11 -1.71
C PRO A 103 15.51 -38.97 -2.82
N GLY A 104 15.44 -37.89 -3.59
CA GLY A 104 16.42 -37.53 -4.62
C GLY A 104 16.07 -36.20 -5.25
N LYS A 105 17.07 -35.42 -5.70
CA LYS A 105 16.86 -34.12 -6.38
C LYS A 105 16.12 -34.33 -7.71
N GLU A 106 14.79 -34.43 -7.65
CA GLU A 106 13.96 -34.39 -8.83
C GLU A 106 13.96 -32.95 -9.38
N ASP A 107 14.11 -32.83 -10.70
CA ASP A 107 14.01 -31.57 -11.42
C ASP A 107 12.67 -30.89 -11.07
N PRO A 108 12.66 -29.63 -10.55
CA PRO A 108 11.44 -28.92 -10.21
C PRO A 108 10.40 -28.89 -11.33
N VAL A 109 10.84 -28.87 -12.60
CA VAL A 109 9.95 -28.87 -13.76
C VAL A 109 9.23 -30.20 -13.90
N SER A 110 9.96 -31.33 -13.86
CA SER A 110 9.37 -32.66 -13.84
C SER A 110 8.38 -32.81 -12.68
N LEU A 111 8.65 -32.23 -11.51
CA LEU A 111 7.71 -32.30 -10.39
C LEU A 111 6.39 -31.57 -10.71
N ILE A 112 6.48 -30.38 -11.31
CA ILE A 112 5.30 -29.59 -11.72
C ILE A 112 4.48 -30.37 -12.74
N GLU A 113 5.12 -30.88 -13.80
CA GLU A 113 4.47 -31.66 -14.86
C GLU A 113 3.75 -32.91 -14.36
N ASN A 114 4.24 -33.56 -13.29
CA ASN A 114 3.59 -34.75 -12.73
C ASN A 114 2.49 -34.40 -11.70
N ILE A 115 2.65 -33.35 -10.89
CA ILE A 115 1.74 -33.06 -9.77
C ILE A 115 0.61 -32.10 -10.15
N GLU A 116 0.90 -31.07 -10.95
CA GLU A 116 -0.09 -30.05 -11.29
C GLU A 116 -1.32 -30.61 -12.02
N PRO A 117 -1.18 -31.50 -13.04
CA PRO A 117 -2.33 -32.12 -13.71
C PRO A 117 -3.31 -32.86 -12.79
N ILE A 118 -2.80 -33.37 -11.67
CA ILE A 118 -3.55 -34.19 -10.72
C ILE A 118 -4.25 -33.32 -9.67
N LEU A 119 -3.63 -32.18 -9.32
CA LEU A 119 -4.17 -31.25 -8.33
C LEU A 119 -5.09 -30.19 -8.94
N ASP A 120 -4.86 -29.80 -10.20
CA ASP A 120 -5.60 -28.79 -10.93
C ASP A 120 -5.89 -29.26 -12.37
N PRO A 121 -6.92 -30.11 -12.58
CA PRO A 121 -7.25 -30.64 -13.90
C PRO A 121 -7.63 -29.54 -14.92
N SER A 122 -8.19 -28.42 -14.44
CA SER A 122 -8.53 -27.25 -15.26
C SER A 122 -7.30 -26.59 -15.91
N ALA A 123 -6.10 -26.74 -15.32
CA ALA A 123 -4.87 -26.19 -15.90
C ALA A 123 -4.47 -26.87 -17.23
N ILE A 124 -4.97 -28.08 -17.51
CA ILE A 124 -4.64 -28.86 -18.72
C ILE A 124 -5.57 -28.49 -19.89
N GLU A 125 -6.79 -28.03 -19.63
CA GLU A 125 -7.79 -27.72 -20.66
C GLU A 125 -7.41 -26.49 -21.54
N HIS A 126 -6.37 -25.74 -21.17
CA HIS A 126 -5.96 -24.50 -21.85
C HIS A 126 -4.80 -24.62 -22.85
N HIS A 127 -4.35 -25.83 -23.21
CA HIS A 127 -3.42 -26.02 -24.33
C HIS A 127 -3.97 -26.99 -25.39
N PRO A 128 -4.90 -26.57 -26.28
CA PRO A 128 -4.87 -27.08 -27.64
C PRO A 128 -3.72 -26.38 -28.37
N PRO A 129 -2.64 -27.08 -28.77
CA PRO A 129 -1.70 -26.48 -29.71
C PRO A 129 -2.46 -26.16 -31.00
N GLU A 130 -2.25 -24.96 -31.53
CA GLU A 130 -2.63 -24.60 -32.89
C GLU A 130 -1.95 -25.58 -33.86
N LEU A 131 -2.61 -26.69 -34.14
CA LEU A 131 -2.25 -27.61 -35.21
C LEU A 131 -3.29 -27.47 -36.30
N ALA A 132 -2.78 -27.11 -37.48
CA ALA A 132 -3.50 -26.94 -38.72
C ALA A 132 -4.52 -28.07 -38.98
N GLU A 133 -5.64 -27.68 -39.60
CA GLU A 133 -6.92 -28.39 -39.75
C GLU A 133 -6.90 -29.77 -40.47
N ASP A 134 -5.78 -30.45 -40.63
CA ASP A 134 -5.68 -31.64 -41.50
C ASP A 134 -5.62 -33.01 -40.80
N GLN A 135 -6.00 -33.14 -39.51
CA GLN A 135 -6.07 -34.47 -38.85
C GLN A 135 -7.31 -34.66 -37.96
N VAL A 136 -8.51 -34.47 -38.53
CA VAL A 136 -9.82 -34.65 -37.87
C VAL A 136 -10.25 -36.14 -37.76
N THR A 137 -9.33 -37.09 -37.61
CA THR A 137 -9.70 -38.53 -37.52
C THR A 137 -9.06 -39.33 -36.39
N ASN A 138 -8.68 -38.70 -35.27
CA ASN A 138 -8.25 -39.43 -34.05
C ASN A 138 -8.82 -38.85 -32.73
N LEU A 139 -10.11 -38.47 -32.70
CA LEU A 139 -10.80 -37.95 -31.50
C LEU A 139 -11.30 -39.04 -30.53
N LEU A 140 -10.66 -40.21 -30.45
CA LEU A 140 -11.03 -41.28 -29.50
C LEU A 140 -9.93 -41.69 -28.51
N ASN A 141 -8.77 -41.03 -28.53
CA ASN A 141 -7.72 -41.29 -27.54
C ASN A 141 -7.53 -40.06 -26.66
N VAL A 142 -8.27 -39.98 -25.56
CA VAL A 142 -7.77 -39.24 -24.38
C VAL A 142 -6.40 -39.86 -24.07
N PRO A 143 -5.29 -39.10 -24.05
CA PRO A 143 -3.98 -39.64 -23.71
C PRO A 143 -4.09 -40.44 -22.41
N ALA A 144 -3.60 -41.68 -22.39
CA ALA A 144 -3.70 -42.57 -21.21
C ALA A 144 -3.15 -41.93 -19.93
N GLU A 145 -2.29 -40.92 -20.05
CA GLU A 145 -1.75 -40.11 -18.96
C GLU A 145 -2.77 -39.14 -18.34
N ILE A 146 -3.68 -38.55 -19.13
CA ILE A 146 -4.75 -37.68 -18.64
C ILE A 146 -5.80 -38.51 -17.89
N GLN A 147 -6.17 -39.69 -18.42
CA GLN A 147 -7.08 -40.60 -17.72
C GLN A 147 -6.47 -41.09 -16.39
N ARG A 148 -5.17 -41.44 -16.39
CA ARG A 148 -4.45 -41.82 -15.16
C ARG A 148 -4.39 -40.68 -14.15
N ALA A 149 -4.20 -39.44 -14.61
CA ALA A 149 -4.23 -38.26 -13.75
C ALA A 149 -5.62 -38.01 -13.16
N GLN A 150 -6.69 -38.21 -13.94
CA GLN A 150 -8.08 -38.11 -13.47
C GLN A 150 -8.44 -39.19 -12.44
N ASP A 151 -8.02 -40.44 -12.67
CA ASP A 151 -8.25 -41.54 -11.72
C ASP A 151 -7.51 -41.28 -10.39
N LEU A 152 -6.30 -40.70 -10.46
CA LEU A 152 -5.53 -40.33 -9.28
C LEU A 152 -6.08 -39.08 -8.58
N ALA A 153 -6.62 -38.12 -9.33
CA ALA A 153 -7.35 -36.97 -8.78
C ALA A 153 -8.60 -37.43 -8.03
N PHE A 154 -9.36 -38.38 -8.59
CA PHE A 154 -10.52 -38.98 -7.93
C PHE A 154 -10.14 -39.76 -6.66
N PHE A 155 -9.02 -40.49 -6.69
CA PHE A 155 -8.46 -41.12 -5.50
C PHE A 155 -8.11 -40.09 -4.42
N LEU A 156 -7.42 -39.00 -4.81
CA LEU A 156 -7.10 -37.93 -3.87
C LEU A 156 -8.38 -37.31 -3.31
N ASP A 157 -9.42 -37.12 -4.12
CA ASP A 157 -10.69 -36.54 -3.68
C ASP A 157 -11.42 -37.32 -2.60
N ARG A 158 -11.24 -38.64 -2.59
CA ARG A 158 -11.74 -39.54 -1.53
C ARG A 158 -10.72 -39.77 -0.40
N GLY A 159 -9.50 -39.26 -0.55
CA GLY A 159 -8.35 -39.52 0.32
C GLY A 159 -8.16 -38.53 1.48
N ASP A 160 -7.05 -38.72 2.20
CA ASP A 160 -6.67 -37.88 3.35
C ASP A 160 -6.32 -36.44 2.94
N VAL A 161 -6.95 -35.46 3.59
CA VAL A 161 -6.68 -34.03 3.40
C VAL A 161 -5.21 -33.69 3.67
N THR A 162 -4.56 -34.38 4.60
CA THR A 162 -3.14 -34.18 4.90
C THR A 162 -2.26 -34.52 3.71
N LEU A 163 -2.61 -35.56 2.95
CA LEU A 163 -1.94 -35.96 1.72
C LEU A 163 -2.12 -34.90 0.63
N LYS A 164 -3.36 -34.41 0.41
CA LYS A 164 -3.61 -33.32 -0.55
C LYS A 164 -2.77 -32.08 -0.24
N LEU A 165 -2.78 -31.64 1.02
CA LEU A 165 -2.01 -30.47 1.46
C LEU A 165 -0.50 -30.68 1.36
N PHE A 166 -0.02 -31.92 1.52
CA PHE A 166 1.37 -32.24 1.30
C PHE A 166 1.76 -32.09 -0.17
N LEU A 167 0.94 -32.60 -1.09
CA LEU A 167 1.17 -32.48 -2.54
C LEU A 167 1.18 -31.01 -2.98
N TRP A 168 0.20 -30.22 -2.53
CA TRP A 168 0.17 -28.77 -2.78
C TRP A 168 1.41 -28.06 -2.23
N ARG A 169 1.90 -28.45 -1.06
CA ARG A 169 3.15 -27.90 -0.50
C ARG A 169 4.38 -28.31 -1.32
N ARG A 170 4.41 -29.52 -1.88
CA ARG A 170 5.52 -29.98 -2.73
C ARG A 170 5.52 -29.22 -4.06
N LEU A 171 4.34 -29.04 -4.67
CA LEU A 171 4.15 -28.22 -5.87
C LEU A 171 4.56 -26.75 -5.61
N GLN A 172 4.13 -26.18 -4.48
CA GLN A 172 4.52 -24.83 -4.06
C GLN A 172 6.05 -24.66 -4.01
N LYS A 173 6.77 -25.61 -3.41
CA LYS A 173 8.24 -25.56 -3.33
C LYS A 173 8.94 -25.68 -4.70
N ALA A 174 8.37 -26.45 -5.62
CA ALA A 174 8.89 -26.50 -6.98
C ALA A 174 8.72 -25.15 -7.69
N TYR A 175 7.55 -24.52 -7.54
CA TYR A 175 7.30 -23.17 -8.04
C TYR A 175 8.20 -22.10 -7.41
N GLU A 176 8.51 -22.21 -6.12
CA GLU A 176 9.51 -21.35 -5.46
C GLU A 176 10.91 -21.55 -6.06
N SER A 177 11.26 -22.79 -6.42
CA SER A 177 12.58 -23.12 -6.98
C SER A 177 12.78 -22.57 -8.39
N ILE A 178 11.71 -22.47 -9.18
CA ILE A 178 11.72 -21.82 -10.51
C ILE A 178 11.36 -20.33 -10.46
N GLN A 179 11.25 -19.75 -9.25
CA GLN A 179 10.97 -18.33 -9.01
C GLN A 179 9.67 -17.82 -9.66
N TYR A 180 8.59 -18.62 -9.58
CA TYR A 180 7.29 -18.23 -10.13
C TYR A 180 6.27 -17.86 -9.04
N PRO A 181 6.26 -16.59 -8.56
CA PRO A 181 5.55 -16.19 -7.33
C PRO A 181 4.03 -16.34 -7.43
N THR A 182 3.42 -16.09 -8.58
CA THR A 182 1.97 -16.16 -8.82
C THR A 182 1.43 -17.57 -8.56
N LYS A 183 2.11 -18.62 -9.05
CA LYS A 183 1.74 -20.01 -8.78
C LYS A 183 1.99 -20.42 -7.32
N VAL A 184 2.99 -19.84 -6.65
CA VAL A 184 3.20 -20.05 -5.20
C VAL A 184 2.02 -19.48 -4.38
N ILE A 185 1.52 -18.31 -4.76
CA ILE A 185 0.32 -17.70 -4.17
C ILE A 185 -0.89 -18.59 -4.45
N SER A 186 -1.11 -18.98 -5.70
CA SER A 186 -2.17 -19.90 -6.12
C SER A 186 -2.19 -21.20 -5.30
N CYS A 187 -1.05 -21.89 -5.17
CA CYS A 187 -0.95 -23.11 -4.36
C CYS A 187 -1.31 -22.89 -2.88
N SER A 188 -0.95 -21.73 -2.34
CA SER A 188 -1.25 -21.37 -0.95
C SER A 188 -2.73 -21.08 -0.75
N LEU A 189 -3.37 -20.41 -1.71
CA LEU A 189 -4.81 -20.16 -1.72
C LEU A 189 -5.60 -21.47 -1.82
N ARG A 190 -5.25 -22.36 -2.77
CA ARG A 190 -5.84 -23.71 -2.87
C ARG A 190 -5.66 -24.53 -1.59
N SER A 191 -4.51 -24.42 -0.93
CA SER A 191 -4.29 -25.05 0.37
C SER A 191 -5.23 -24.49 1.46
N ILE A 192 -5.54 -23.19 1.45
CA ILE A 192 -6.52 -22.59 2.37
C ILE A 192 -7.94 -23.09 2.04
N GLU A 193 -8.30 -23.17 0.76
CA GLU A 193 -9.59 -23.70 0.30
C GLU A 193 -9.81 -25.12 0.81
N ILE A 194 -8.81 -25.99 0.69
CA ILE A 194 -8.86 -27.38 1.19
C ILE A 194 -9.04 -27.41 2.72
N ILE A 195 -8.30 -26.59 3.47
CA ILE A 195 -8.44 -26.52 4.93
C ILE A 195 -9.85 -26.08 5.33
N VAL A 196 -10.41 -25.07 4.65
CA VAL A 196 -11.76 -24.58 4.93
C VAL A 196 -12.82 -25.60 4.52
N GLY A 197 -12.61 -26.31 3.41
CA GLY A 197 -13.46 -27.42 2.98
C GLY A 197 -13.57 -28.51 4.06
N GLU A 198 -12.43 -28.90 4.64
CA GLU A 198 -12.37 -29.90 5.70
C GLU A 198 -13.11 -29.45 6.98
N LEU A 199 -13.00 -28.18 7.36
CA LEU A 199 -13.70 -27.63 8.53
C LEU A 199 -15.22 -27.57 8.38
N VAL A 200 -15.74 -27.68 7.14
CA VAL A 200 -17.17 -27.68 6.82
C VAL A 200 -17.67 -29.09 6.49
N ALA A 201 -16.76 -30.05 6.30
CA ALA A 201 -17.10 -31.42 5.92
C ALA A 201 -17.91 -32.14 7.02
N PRO A 202 -18.91 -32.96 6.66
CA PRO A 202 -19.67 -33.75 7.63
C PRO A 202 -18.78 -34.63 8.51
N THR A 203 -17.73 -35.21 7.92
CA THR A 203 -16.73 -36.05 8.59
C THR A 203 -16.10 -35.34 9.78
N TYR A 204 -15.81 -34.04 9.67
CA TYR A 204 -15.27 -33.24 10.76
C TYR A 204 -16.35 -32.87 11.80
N LEU A 205 -17.56 -32.54 11.36
CA LEU A 205 -18.65 -32.12 12.25
C LEU A 205 -19.10 -33.25 13.19
N GLU A 206 -19.04 -34.49 12.70
CA GLU A 206 -19.39 -35.72 13.43
C GLU A 206 -18.30 -36.19 14.40
N LEU A 207 -17.10 -35.59 14.37
CA LEU A 207 -16.02 -35.96 15.30
C LEU A 207 -16.41 -35.70 16.77
N PRO A 208 -15.92 -36.53 17.71
CA PRO A 208 -16.05 -36.27 19.14
C PRO A 208 -15.52 -34.89 19.52
N SER A 209 -16.18 -34.20 20.46
CA SER A 209 -15.90 -32.79 20.81
C SER A 209 -14.41 -32.48 21.03
N ASN A 210 -13.69 -33.33 21.78
CA ASN A 210 -12.26 -33.12 22.07
C ASN A 210 -11.39 -33.22 20.81
N GLN A 211 -11.62 -34.24 19.97
CA GLN A 211 -10.87 -34.43 18.72
C GLN A 211 -11.18 -33.32 17.71
N ARG A 212 -12.45 -32.89 17.67
CA ARG A 212 -12.90 -31.78 16.82
C ARG A 212 -12.21 -30.46 17.22
N GLN A 213 -12.13 -30.16 18.51
CA GLN A 213 -11.43 -28.97 19.02
C GLN A 213 -9.93 -28.98 18.68
N GLU A 214 -9.24 -30.10 18.88
CA GLU A 214 -7.82 -30.21 18.53
C GLU A 214 -7.59 -30.01 17.02
N THR A 215 -8.42 -30.65 16.20
CA THR A 215 -8.38 -30.57 14.74
C THR A 215 -8.65 -29.15 14.26
N LEU A 216 -9.63 -28.46 14.85
CA LEU A 216 -9.92 -27.05 14.58
C LEU A 216 -8.70 -26.16 14.81
N LEU A 217 -8.09 -26.25 15.99
CA LEU A 217 -6.94 -25.43 16.36
C LEU A 217 -5.75 -25.69 15.43
N ARG A 218 -5.52 -26.95 15.06
CA ARG A 218 -4.48 -27.37 14.11
C ARG A 218 -4.69 -26.72 12.74
N TRP A 219 -5.92 -26.78 12.22
CA TRP A 219 -6.27 -26.21 10.92
C TRP A 219 -6.23 -24.68 10.90
N LEU A 220 -6.74 -24.02 11.94
CA LEU A 220 -6.63 -22.56 12.09
C LEU A 220 -5.18 -22.10 12.11
N ASN A 221 -4.31 -22.80 12.86
CA ASN A 221 -2.89 -22.49 12.92
C ASN A 221 -2.21 -22.65 11.55
N ARG A 222 -2.61 -23.65 10.76
CA ARG A 222 -2.08 -23.88 9.42
C ARG A 222 -2.57 -22.82 8.43
N ALA A 223 -3.86 -22.47 8.48
CA ALA A 223 -4.44 -21.43 7.65
C ALA A 223 -3.81 -20.06 7.95
N ASP A 224 -3.59 -19.70 9.21
CA ASP A 224 -2.92 -18.45 9.59
C ASP A 224 -1.50 -18.36 9.01
N TYR A 225 -0.74 -19.45 9.06
CA TYR A 225 0.59 -19.51 8.45
C TYR A 225 0.55 -19.30 6.93
N LEU A 226 -0.40 -19.92 6.23
CA LEU A 226 -0.57 -19.75 4.79
C LEU A 226 -0.98 -18.31 4.44
N MET A 227 -1.95 -17.73 5.17
CA MET A 227 -2.38 -16.34 4.96
C MET A 227 -1.23 -15.36 5.19
N LEU A 228 -0.42 -15.54 6.24
CA LEU A 228 0.75 -14.71 6.49
C LEU A 228 1.72 -14.73 5.30
N ASN A 229 2.01 -15.92 4.76
CA ASN A 229 2.91 -16.06 3.62
C ASN A 229 2.35 -15.44 2.34
N VAL A 230 1.06 -15.64 2.08
CA VAL A 230 0.36 -15.08 0.90
C VAL A 230 0.37 -13.57 0.95
N ILE A 231 -0.06 -12.97 2.07
CA ILE A 231 -0.09 -11.51 2.22
C ILE A 231 1.32 -10.92 2.09
N GLY A 232 2.34 -11.54 2.69
CA GLY A 232 3.73 -11.10 2.54
C GLY A 232 4.15 -10.99 1.06
N LYS A 233 3.89 -12.06 0.28
CA LYS A 233 4.21 -12.09 -1.16
C LYS A 233 3.41 -11.07 -1.97
N ILE A 234 2.12 -10.90 -1.67
CA ILE A 234 1.26 -9.92 -2.35
C ILE A 234 1.75 -8.49 -2.11
N LEU A 235 2.18 -8.17 -0.88
CA LEU A 235 2.66 -6.82 -0.55
C LEU A 235 4.06 -6.53 -1.11
N ASP A 236 4.89 -7.55 -1.30
CA ASP A 236 6.21 -7.41 -1.89
C ASP A 236 6.14 -7.13 -3.41
N ASP A 237 5.21 -7.78 -4.14
CA ASP A 237 4.96 -7.52 -5.56
C ASP A 237 3.47 -7.54 -5.93
N PRO A 238 2.74 -6.43 -5.73
CA PRO A 238 1.30 -6.38 -5.98
C PRO A 238 0.91 -6.58 -7.44
N LYS A 239 1.79 -6.30 -8.41
CA LYS A 239 1.44 -6.29 -9.84
C LYS A 239 1.44 -7.68 -10.46
N SER A 240 2.42 -8.52 -10.10
CA SER A 240 2.56 -9.86 -10.67
C SER A 240 1.80 -10.95 -9.90
N SER A 241 1.34 -10.63 -8.69
CA SER A 241 0.79 -11.58 -7.73
C SER A 241 -0.42 -12.39 -8.22
N PHE A 242 -1.17 -11.88 -9.20
CA PHE A 242 -2.43 -12.47 -9.67
C PHE A 242 -2.48 -12.81 -11.17
N GLU A 243 -1.36 -12.69 -11.91
CA GLU A 243 -1.32 -12.85 -13.39
C GLU A 243 -1.93 -14.14 -13.94
N CYS A 244 -1.97 -15.23 -13.17
CA CYS A 244 -2.46 -16.55 -13.60
C CYS A 244 -3.58 -17.09 -12.71
N ILE A 245 -4.32 -16.20 -12.05
CA ILE A 245 -5.45 -16.54 -11.19
C ILE A 245 -6.71 -16.02 -11.86
N ASP A 246 -7.55 -16.94 -12.35
CA ASP A 246 -8.82 -16.60 -12.97
C ASP A 246 -9.92 -16.25 -11.94
N MET A 247 -11.05 -15.76 -12.44
CA MET A 247 -12.17 -15.36 -11.60
C MET A 247 -12.79 -16.53 -10.81
N SER A 248 -12.79 -17.75 -11.34
CA SER A 248 -13.33 -18.92 -10.62
C SER A 248 -12.48 -19.26 -9.40
N HIS A 249 -11.16 -19.21 -9.54
CA HIS A 249 -10.22 -19.43 -8.46
C HIS A 249 -10.32 -18.28 -7.45
N LEU A 250 -10.38 -17.02 -7.90
CA LEU A 250 -10.61 -15.88 -7.01
C LEU A 250 -11.90 -16.06 -6.19
N GLN A 251 -13.02 -16.45 -6.81
CA GLN A 251 -14.29 -16.68 -6.12
C GLN A 251 -14.21 -17.82 -5.09
N SER A 252 -13.54 -18.93 -5.43
CA SER A 252 -13.31 -20.04 -4.50
C SER A 252 -12.51 -19.59 -3.28
N SER A 253 -11.40 -18.88 -3.53
CA SER A 253 -10.52 -18.33 -2.50
C SER A 253 -11.23 -17.30 -1.62
N MET A 254 -11.96 -16.36 -2.22
CA MET A 254 -12.78 -15.38 -1.51
C MET A 254 -13.83 -16.05 -0.63
N SER A 255 -14.49 -17.11 -1.15
CA SER A 255 -15.48 -17.87 -0.38
C SER A 255 -14.85 -18.59 0.81
N ALA A 256 -13.65 -19.16 0.64
CA ALA A 256 -12.91 -19.81 1.72
C ALA A 256 -12.50 -18.80 2.81
N ILE A 257 -11.95 -17.64 2.42
CA ILE A 257 -11.56 -16.58 3.37
C ILE A 257 -12.76 -15.98 4.08
N ALA A 258 -13.89 -15.78 3.40
CA ALA A 258 -15.13 -15.33 4.02
C ALA A 258 -15.67 -16.34 5.06
N ARG A 259 -15.64 -17.65 4.75
CA ARG A 259 -16.01 -18.71 5.71
C ARG A 259 -15.08 -18.74 6.91
N LEU A 260 -13.77 -18.61 6.69
CA LEU A 260 -12.78 -18.53 7.76
C LEU A 260 -13.02 -17.29 8.64
N SER A 261 -13.32 -16.15 8.03
CA SER A 261 -13.65 -14.91 8.73
C SER A 261 -14.91 -15.05 9.58
N ARG A 262 -15.94 -15.73 9.08
CA ARG A 262 -17.16 -16.06 9.85
C ARG A 262 -16.85 -16.93 11.07
N LEU A 263 -15.99 -17.94 10.91
CA LEU A 263 -15.55 -18.78 12.03
C LEU A 263 -14.79 -17.95 13.07
N LEU A 264 -13.85 -17.10 12.64
CA LEU A 264 -13.11 -16.20 13.53
C LEU A 264 -14.01 -15.14 14.19
N HIS A 265 -15.09 -14.74 13.53
CA HIS A 265 -16.05 -13.78 14.10
C HIS A 265 -16.74 -14.33 15.35
N SER A 266 -16.92 -15.66 15.48
CA SER A 266 -17.44 -16.25 16.72
C SER A 266 -16.57 -15.93 17.95
N PHE A 267 -15.25 -15.88 17.76
CA PHE A 267 -14.31 -15.47 18.80
C PHE A 267 -14.46 -13.98 19.14
N VAL A 268 -14.71 -13.13 18.14
CA VAL A 268 -14.96 -11.69 18.36
C VAL A 268 -16.21 -11.46 19.20
N LEU A 269 -17.30 -12.18 18.88
CA LEU A 269 -18.55 -12.11 19.65
C LEU A 269 -18.35 -12.55 21.10
N TYR A 270 -17.53 -13.58 21.31
CA TYR A 270 -17.14 -14.03 22.65
C TYR A 270 -16.29 -12.97 23.39
N GLU A 271 -15.31 -12.33 22.74
CA GLU A 271 -14.54 -11.25 23.38
C GLU A 271 -15.43 -10.06 23.73
N ASP A 272 -16.38 -9.71 22.87
CA ASP A 272 -17.35 -8.64 23.11
C ASP A 272 -18.27 -8.98 24.29
N SER A 273 -18.76 -10.22 24.40
CA SER A 273 -19.61 -10.65 25.52
C SER A 273 -18.85 -10.63 26.85
N VAL A 274 -17.57 -11.00 26.86
CA VAL A 274 -16.69 -10.89 28.04
C VAL A 274 -16.42 -9.43 28.38
N ARG A 275 -16.12 -8.57 27.38
CA ARG A 275 -15.83 -7.14 27.57
C ARG A 275 -17.02 -6.38 28.18
N ILE A 276 -18.24 -6.71 27.79
CA ILE A 276 -19.48 -6.11 28.31
C ILE A 276 -19.92 -6.75 29.64
N GLY A 277 -19.28 -7.85 30.07
CA GLY A 277 -19.59 -8.54 31.31
C GLY A 277 -20.80 -9.49 31.22
N GLN A 278 -21.26 -9.83 30.01
CA GLN A 278 -22.31 -10.84 29.80
C GLN A 278 -21.79 -12.26 30.06
N THR A 279 -20.51 -12.51 29.79
CA THR A 279 -19.85 -13.80 30.00
C THR A 279 -18.67 -13.62 30.95
N SER A 280 -18.60 -14.44 32.01
CA SER A 280 -17.44 -14.42 32.90
C SER A 280 -16.18 -14.92 32.16
N PRO A 281 -15.03 -14.25 32.32
CA PRO A 281 -13.78 -14.74 31.73
C PRO A 281 -13.38 -16.09 32.37
N PRO A 282 -12.78 -17.00 31.60
CA PRO A 282 -12.38 -18.31 32.12
C PRO A 282 -11.25 -18.18 33.14
N GLU A 283 -11.42 -18.81 34.31
CA GLU A 283 -10.35 -18.92 35.31
C GLU A 283 -9.33 -19.99 34.90
N ILE A 284 -8.30 -19.59 34.17
CA ILE A 284 -7.26 -20.51 33.69
C ILE A 284 -6.11 -20.58 34.71
N ARG A 285 -5.88 -21.77 35.27
CA ARG A 285 -4.70 -22.09 36.10
C ARG A 285 -3.94 -23.26 35.46
N PRO A 286 -2.59 -23.31 35.55
CA PRO A 286 -1.67 -22.35 36.18
C PRO A 286 -1.41 -21.10 35.32
N ALA A 287 -0.70 -20.10 35.86
CA ALA A 287 -0.43 -18.83 35.18
C ALA A 287 0.23 -18.98 33.79
N ALA A 288 1.01 -20.06 33.57
CA ALA A 288 1.56 -20.38 32.26
C ALA A 288 0.48 -20.66 31.20
N ALA A 289 -0.59 -21.37 31.57
CA ALA A 289 -1.72 -21.63 30.69
C ALA A 289 -2.53 -20.36 30.40
N ALA A 290 -2.67 -19.46 31.40
CA ALA A 290 -3.29 -18.15 31.19
C ALA A 290 -2.50 -17.30 30.17
N LYS A 291 -1.16 -17.26 30.28
CA LYS A 291 -0.30 -16.57 29.29
C LYS A 291 -0.41 -17.19 27.89
N ALA A 292 -0.44 -18.52 27.79
CA ALA A 292 -0.61 -19.20 26.50
C ALA A 292 -1.97 -18.87 25.86
N TYR A 293 -3.03 -18.79 26.68
CA TYR A 293 -4.36 -18.37 26.23
C TYR A 293 -4.36 -16.92 25.74
N ASP A 294 -3.76 -15.98 26.48
CA ASP A 294 -3.64 -14.59 26.04
C ASP A 294 -2.87 -14.44 24.73
N HIS A 295 -1.76 -15.17 24.58
CA HIS A 295 -1.00 -15.20 23.33
C HIS A 295 -1.84 -15.77 22.17
N TYR A 296 -2.63 -16.81 22.43
CA TYR A 296 -3.51 -17.38 21.41
C TYR A 296 -4.63 -16.41 20.99
N LYS A 297 -5.21 -15.64 21.92
CA LYS A 297 -6.15 -14.56 21.59
C LYS A 297 -5.53 -13.53 20.65
N GLU A 298 -4.29 -13.10 20.92
CA GLU A 298 -3.58 -12.19 20.01
C GLU A 298 -3.34 -12.79 18.62
N LYS A 299 -3.07 -14.10 18.56
CA LYS A 299 -2.96 -14.82 17.29
C LYS A 299 -4.29 -14.83 16.53
N LEU A 300 -5.40 -15.12 17.19
CA LEU A 300 -6.73 -15.09 16.56
C LEU A 300 -7.11 -13.69 16.05
N ARG A 301 -6.83 -12.64 16.82
CA ARG A 301 -7.03 -11.25 16.38
C ARG A 301 -6.17 -10.91 15.16
N SER A 302 -4.90 -11.33 15.16
CA SER A 302 -4.01 -11.16 14.01
C SER A 302 -4.48 -11.93 12.79
N MET A 303 -4.98 -13.15 12.98
CA MET A 303 -5.54 -13.99 11.94
C MET A 303 -6.78 -13.32 11.31
N LEU A 304 -7.67 -12.75 12.13
CA LEU A 304 -8.84 -12.00 11.65
C LEU A 304 -8.42 -10.80 10.78
N VAL A 305 -7.46 -9.99 11.25
CA VAL A 305 -6.95 -8.85 10.47
C VAL A 305 -6.36 -9.32 9.13
N ARG A 306 -5.60 -10.41 9.13
CA ARG A 306 -5.06 -11.02 7.90
C ARG A 306 -6.17 -11.50 6.98
N SER A 307 -7.22 -12.16 7.49
CA SER A 307 -8.34 -12.62 6.67
C SER A 307 -9.05 -11.47 5.97
N TRP A 308 -9.36 -10.37 6.67
CA TRP A 308 -9.96 -9.18 6.06
C TRP A 308 -9.03 -8.50 5.04
N THR A 309 -7.73 -8.44 5.34
CA THR A 309 -6.75 -7.85 4.43
C THR A 309 -6.58 -8.69 3.15
N LEU A 310 -6.53 -10.02 3.29
CA LEU A 310 -6.45 -10.93 2.14
C LEU A 310 -7.74 -10.88 1.31
N GLN A 311 -8.89 -10.82 1.97
CA GLN A 311 -10.18 -10.64 1.31
C GLN A 311 -10.20 -9.36 0.46
N TYR A 312 -9.68 -8.24 0.98
CA TYR A 312 -9.53 -7.01 0.18
C TYR A 312 -8.67 -7.23 -1.06
N THR A 313 -7.50 -7.85 -0.92
CA THR A 313 -6.59 -8.05 -2.07
C THR A 313 -7.22 -8.90 -3.18
N LEU A 314 -8.01 -9.91 -2.81
CA LEU A 314 -8.73 -10.76 -3.77
C LEU A 314 -9.90 -10.01 -4.44
N ILE A 315 -10.65 -9.20 -3.67
CA ILE A 315 -11.74 -8.39 -4.22
C ILE A 315 -11.19 -7.34 -5.18
N LYS A 316 -10.11 -6.65 -4.80
CA LYS A 316 -9.44 -5.66 -5.66
C LYS A 316 -9.03 -6.26 -7.00
N GLU A 317 -8.44 -7.45 -6.98
CA GLU A 317 -8.09 -8.16 -8.20
C GLU A 317 -9.35 -8.55 -9.01
N GLY A 318 -10.39 -9.06 -8.35
CA GLY A 318 -11.66 -9.38 -9.00
C GLY A 318 -12.31 -8.16 -9.70
N ILE A 319 -12.23 -6.98 -9.08
CA ILE A 319 -12.66 -5.70 -9.67
C ILE A 319 -11.77 -5.34 -10.87
N ALA A 320 -10.46 -5.51 -10.75
CA ALA A 320 -9.51 -5.21 -11.83
C ALA A 320 -9.72 -6.10 -13.07
N GLN A 321 -10.08 -7.38 -12.86
CA GLN A 321 -10.41 -8.32 -13.94
C GLN A 321 -11.78 -8.06 -14.58
N ASN A 322 -12.74 -7.48 -13.83
CA ASN A 322 -14.12 -7.28 -14.28
C ASN A 322 -14.57 -5.81 -14.22
N LYS A 323 -13.76 -4.89 -14.76
CA LYS A 323 -14.03 -3.44 -14.69
C LYS A 323 -15.40 -3.03 -15.21
N GLU A 324 -15.94 -3.78 -16.17
CA GLU A 324 -17.26 -3.49 -16.78
C GLU A 324 -18.43 -3.71 -15.82
N LEU A 325 -18.25 -4.47 -14.73
CA LEU A 325 -19.28 -4.73 -13.74
C LEU A 325 -19.35 -3.68 -12.63
N PHE A 326 -18.40 -2.75 -12.58
CA PHE A 326 -18.26 -1.76 -11.52
C PHE A 326 -18.28 -0.36 -12.10
N ASP A 327 -19.29 0.42 -11.72
CA ASP A 327 -19.41 1.82 -12.13
C ASP A 327 -18.23 2.65 -11.59
N MET A 328 -17.88 2.45 -10.32
CA MET A 328 -16.83 3.21 -9.61
C MET A 328 -15.84 2.29 -8.86
N PRO A 329 -14.92 1.60 -9.57
CA PRO A 329 -13.99 0.63 -8.99
C PRO A 329 -13.16 1.13 -7.80
N SER A 330 -12.68 2.39 -7.86
CA SER A 330 -11.87 3.00 -6.81
C SER A 330 -12.69 3.25 -5.54
N ASP A 331 -13.91 3.79 -5.69
CA ASP A 331 -14.78 4.11 -4.56
C ASP A 331 -15.26 2.83 -3.85
N ASP A 332 -15.53 1.75 -4.60
CA ASP A 332 -15.86 0.45 -4.02
C ASP A 332 -14.72 -0.13 -3.17
N CYS A 333 -13.47 0.01 -3.64
CA CYS A 333 -12.28 -0.39 -2.88
C CYS A 333 -12.16 0.42 -1.57
N ILE A 334 -12.34 1.74 -1.65
CA ILE A 334 -12.28 2.63 -0.49
C ILE A 334 -13.40 2.32 0.50
N ASN A 335 -14.62 2.10 0.04
CA ASN A 335 -15.78 1.78 0.88
C ASN A 335 -15.59 0.45 1.63
N TYR A 336 -14.99 -0.56 0.98
CA TYR A 336 -14.61 -1.80 1.64
C TYR A 336 -13.60 -1.53 2.76
N LEU A 337 -12.50 -0.84 2.46
CA LEU A 337 -11.45 -0.53 3.43
C LEU A 337 -11.98 0.28 4.61
N ARG A 338 -12.79 1.31 4.36
CA ARG A 338 -13.49 2.12 5.37
C ARG A 338 -14.31 1.25 6.31
N SER A 339 -15.14 0.36 5.74
CA SER A 339 -16.01 -0.53 6.52
C SER A 339 -15.21 -1.49 7.40
N VAL A 340 -14.15 -2.09 6.86
CA VAL A 340 -13.26 -2.99 7.60
C VAL A 340 -12.51 -2.25 8.69
N HIS A 341 -12.00 -1.06 8.40
CA HIS A 341 -11.27 -0.26 9.38
C HIS A 341 -12.14 0.14 10.55
N ASN A 342 -13.37 0.62 10.28
CA ASN A 342 -14.32 0.99 11.33
C ASN A 342 -14.70 -0.23 12.19
N ALA A 343 -14.96 -1.39 11.58
CA ALA A 343 -15.33 -2.60 12.31
C ALA A 343 -14.22 -3.12 13.23
N LEU A 344 -12.96 -3.05 12.78
CA LEU A 344 -11.79 -3.46 13.56
C LEU A 344 -11.34 -2.37 14.56
N GLY A 345 -11.54 -1.11 14.20
CA GLY A 345 -11.15 0.07 14.97
C GLY A 345 -11.86 0.19 16.31
N ILE A 346 -13.17 -0.07 16.34
CA ILE A 346 -14.00 -0.11 17.58
C ILE A 346 -13.45 -1.11 18.63
N ARG A 347 -12.67 -2.10 18.20
CA ARG A 347 -12.07 -3.14 19.05
C ARG A 347 -10.57 -2.96 19.23
N SER A 348 -9.99 -1.87 18.73
CA SER A 348 -8.54 -1.64 18.70
C SER A 348 -7.78 -2.77 17.99
N TYR A 349 -8.38 -3.38 16.97
CA TYR A 349 -7.76 -4.49 16.25
C TYR A 349 -6.83 -4.04 15.11
N CYS A 350 -6.90 -2.76 14.70
CA CYS A 350 -6.04 -2.14 13.67
C CYS A 350 -4.53 -2.42 13.87
N ARG A 351 -4.11 -2.58 15.13
CA ARG A 351 -2.70 -2.75 15.54
C ARG A 351 -2.15 -4.15 15.34
N TYR A 352 -3.01 -5.16 15.22
CA TYR A 352 -2.58 -6.55 15.13
C TYR A 352 -2.02 -6.88 13.74
N ALA A 353 -1.41 -8.05 13.61
CA ALA A 353 -0.73 -8.50 12.39
C ALA A 353 0.28 -7.46 11.83
N ASN A 354 1.02 -6.77 12.72
CA ASN A 354 2.01 -5.75 12.34
C ASN A 354 1.41 -4.61 11.49
N LYS A 355 0.18 -4.20 11.84
CA LYS A 355 -0.60 -3.15 11.16
C LYS A 355 -0.76 -3.36 9.66
N VAL A 356 -0.83 -4.62 9.22
CA VAL A 356 -0.86 -4.95 7.79
C VAL A 356 -2.02 -4.27 7.06
N LEU A 357 -3.20 -4.20 7.70
CA LEU A 357 -4.35 -3.48 7.17
C LEU A 357 -4.05 -1.99 6.97
N LEU A 358 -3.49 -1.31 7.97
CA LEU A 358 -3.18 0.11 7.87
C LEU A 358 -2.10 0.39 6.82
N LYS A 359 -1.13 -0.53 6.62
CA LYS A 359 -0.13 -0.42 5.55
C LYS A 359 -0.79 -0.46 4.17
N VAL A 360 -1.71 -1.40 3.96
CA VAL A 360 -2.50 -1.51 2.72
C VAL A 360 -3.35 -0.25 2.54
N MET A 361 -4.17 0.11 3.53
CA MET A 361 -5.04 1.28 3.45
C MET A 361 -4.26 2.57 3.16
N LYS A 362 -3.12 2.79 3.81
CA LYS A 362 -2.26 3.94 3.56
C LYS A 362 -1.80 4.00 2.11
N GLN A 363 -1.35 2.88 1.55
CA GLN A 363 -0.89 2.82 0.17
C GLN A 363 -2.04 3.07 -0.80
N GLU A 364 -3.20 2.45 -0.57
CA GLU A 364 -4.37 2.58 -1.44
C GLU A 364 -4.97 3.99 -1.38
N LEU A 365 -5.26 4.52 -0.19
CA LEU A 365 -5.90 5.82 -0.02
C LEU A 365 -5.02 7.00 -0.46
N LEU A 366 -3.69 6.86 -0.46
CA LEU A 366 -2.80 7.90 -0.98
C LEU A 366 -2.51 7.79 -2.49
N THR A 367 -3.00 6.74 -3.16
CA THR A 367 -2.70 6.49 -4.58
C THR A 367 -3.93 6.34 -5.48
N LEU A 368 -5.07 5.92 -4.95
CA LEU A 368 -6.32 5.81 -5.70
C LEU A 368 -6.92 7.19 -5.93
N ASP A 369 -7.26 7.47 -7.19
CA ASP A 369 -8.10 8.59 -7.58
C ASP A 369 -9.57 8.13 -7.43
N ALA A 370 -10.28 8.73 -6.49
CA ALA A 370 -11.69 8.47 -6.20
C ALA A 370 -12.51 9.75 -6.38
N GLU A 371 -13.79 9.60 -6.76
CA GLU A 371 -14.69 10.74 -6.96
C GLU A 371 -15.34 11.17 -5.63
N ASP A 372 -15.57 10.22 -4.72
CA ASP A 372 -16.15 10.49 -3.41
C ASP A 372 -15.15 11.15 -2.44
N SER A 373 -15.67 11.81 -1.40
CA SER A 373 -14.82 12.34 -0.33
C SER A 373 -14.36 11.22 0.61
N TYR A 374 -13.07 10.91 0.57
CA TYR A 374 -12.40 9.93 1.46
C TYR A 374 -11.32 10.57 2.34
N GLU A 375 -11.32 11.90 2.45
CA GLU A 375 -10.31 12.65 3.22
C GLU A 375 -10.31 12.30 4.71
N SER A 376 -11.49 12.06 5.29
CA SER A 376 -11.61 11.63 6.69
C SER A 376 -10.99 10.24 6.91
N ASP A 377 -11.13 9.33 5.94
CA ASP A 377 -10.52 7.99 6.03
C ASP A 377 -8.99 8.08 5.95
N VAL A 378 -8.46 8.93 5.08
CA VAL A 378 -7.01 9.22 4.99
C VAL A 378 -6.52 9.76 6.33
N ALA A 379 -7.22 10.75 6.89
CA ALA A 379 -6.84 11.36 8.16
C ALA A 379 -6.86 10.34 9.32
N GLN A 380 -7.90 9.50 9.39
CA GLN A 380 -8.03 8.47 10.42
C GLN A 380 -6.92 7.42 10.32
N VAL A 381 -6.60 6.92 9.11
CA VAL A 381 -5.51 5.94 8.92
C VAL A 381 -4.14 6.52 9.29
N LEU A 382 -3.88 7.78 8.91
CA LEU A 382 -2.63 8.46 9.24
C LEU A 382 -2.52 8.78 10.73
N PHE A 383 -3.64 9.04 11.39
CA PHE A 383 -3.71 9.15 12.85
C PHE A 383 -3.39 7.81 13.52
N ASP A 384 -4.05 6.72 13.12
CA ASP A 384 -3.83 5.39 13.71
C ASP A 384 -2.41 4.85 13.45
N TYR A 385 -1.79 5.18 12.32
CA TYR A 385 -0.46 4.69 11.98
C TYR A 385 0.68 5.54 12.56
N TYR A 386 0.61 6.85 12.38
CA TYR A 386 1.69 7.80 12.69
C TYR A 386 1.36 8.78 13.82
N GLY A 387 0.11 8.82 14.31
CA GLY A 387 -0.35 9.79 15.31
C GLY A 387 -0.55 11.20 14.76
N LEU A 388 -0.70 11.34 13.44
CA LEU A 388 -0.81 12.64 12.76
C LEU A 388 -2.23 13.16 12.81
N LYS A 389 -2.37 14.45 13.08
CA LYS A 389 -3.66 15.14 13.19
C LYS A 389 -3.80 16.22 12.13
N PHE A 390 -5.02 16.36 11.59
CA PHE A 390 -5.30 17.25 10.47
C PHE A 390 -6.33 18.32 10.87
N SER A 391 -7.12 18.81 9.91
CA SER A 391 -8.16 19.81 10.16
C SER A 391 -9.21 19.28 11.14
N PRO A 392 -9.74 20.10 12.06
CA PRO A 392 -10.85 19.71 12.95
C PRO A 392 -12.16 19.43 12.19
N GLU A 393 -12.27 19.83 10.93
CA GLU A 393 -13.40 19.49 10.05
C GLU A 393 -13.39 18.02 9.62
N LEU A 394 -12.22 17.37 9.68
CA LEU A 394 -12.08 15.95 9.38
C LEU A 394 -12.47 15.14 10.60
N ASP A 395 -13.33 14.16 10.38
CA ASP A 395 -13.83 13.29 11.44
C ASP A 395 -12.75 12.28 11.86
N ILE A 396 -11.93 12.67 12.84
CA ILE A 396 -11.00 11.79 13.57
C ILE A 396 -11.64 11.48 14.93
N SER A 397 -12.79 10.82 14.92
CA SER A 397 -13.61 10.63 16.13
C SER A 397 -13.15 9.48 17.03
N LEU A 398 -12.34 8.54 16.51
CA LEU A 398 -12.06 7.29 17.20
C LEU A 398 -10.55 7.07 17.36
N ASP A 399 -10.07 7.13 18.61
CA ASP A 399 -8.74 6.62 18.95
C ASP A 399 -8.80 5.10 19.01
N HIS A 400 -8.23 4.42 18.01
CA HIS A 400 -8.18 2.97 17.97
C HIS A 400 -7.07 2.37 18.86
N GLY A 401 -6.28 3.18 19.57
CA GLY A 401 -5.24 2.69 20.50
C GLY A 401 -4.08 1.98 19.79
N CYS A 402 -3.79 2.40 18.55
CA CYS A 402 -2.73 1.88 17.71
C CYS A 402 -1.37 2.55 18.10
N PRO A 403 -0.28 1.79 18.38
CA PRO A 403 1.01 2.39 18.74
C PRO A 403 1.61 3.19 17.58
N VAL A 404 2.15 4.39 17.81
CA VAL A 404 2.65 5.25 16.71
C VAL A 404 3.98 4.76 16.11
N GLU A 405 4.09 4.82 14.79
CA GLU A 405 5.33 4.57 14.05
C GLU A 405 6.00 5.86 13.56
N LYS A 406 7.30 5.79 13.26
CA LYS A 406 8.02 6.93 12.69
C LYS A 406 7.69 7.06 11.20
N LEU A 407 7.42 8.29 10.77
CA LEU A 407 7.16 8.60 9.37
C LEU A 407 8.43 8.43 8.51
N ASP A 408 8.32 7.64 7.45
CA ASP A 408 9.36 7.42 6.46
C ASP A 408 9.31 8.48 5.35
N ARG A 409 10.47 8.78 4.75
CA ARG A 409 10.60 9.80 3.70
C ARG A 409 9.69 9.54 2.48
N PRO A 410 9.59 8.33 1.90
CA PRO A 410 8.71 8.08 0.75
C PRO A 410 7.24 8.36 1.07
N THR A 411 6.75 7.88 2.21
CA THR A 411 5.37 8.16 2.65
C THR A 411 5.16 9.65 2.90
N ALA A 412 6.12 10.33 3.54
CA ALA A 412 6.03 11.77 3.79
C ALA A 412 5.85 12.57 2.48
N LEU A 413 6.52 12.17 1.39
CA LEU A 413 6.36 12.79 0.07
C LEU A 413 4.97 12.55 -0.53
N MET A 414 4.40 11.34 -0.39
CA MET A 414 3.04 11.04 -0.87
C MET A 414 1.97 11.85 -0.11
N MET A 415 2.23 12.20 1.15
CA MET A 415 1.29 12.94 1.99
C MET A 415 1.27 14.46 1.74
N VAL A 416 2.23 15.01 0.98
CA VAL A 416 2.38 16.46 0.78
C VAL A 416 1.13 17.07 0.16
N ASP A 417 0.55 16.41 -0.83
CA ASP A 417 -0.60 16.94 -1.57
C ASP A 417 -1.84 17.02 -0.68
N PHE A 418 -2.07 15.96 0.10
CA PHE A 418 -3.13 15.92 1.10
C PHE A 418 -2.93 17.00 2.18
N ALA A 419 -1.73 17.14 2.75
CA ALA A 419 -1.45 18.15 3.76
C ALA A 419 -1.60 19.58 3.22
N MET A 420 -1.18 19.83 1.96
CA MET A 420 -1.35 21.13 1.30
C MET A 420 -2.82 21.44 0.99
N LEU A 421 -3.61 20.44 0.61
CA LEU A 421 -5.06 20.59 0.41
C LEU A 421 -5.73 21.06 1.70
N GLN A 422 -5.41 20.43 2.84
CA GLN A 422 -5.93 20.85 4.15
C GLN A 422 -5.43 22.24 4.56
N ALA A 423 -4.15 22.56 4.31
CA ALA A 423 -3.58 23.86 4.66
C ALA A 423 -4.23 25.01 3.89
N LYS A 424 -4.63 24.80 2.62
CA LYS A 424 -5.31 25.82 1.80
C LYS A 424 -6.70 26.20 2.30
N ARG A 425 -7.34 25.33 3.09
CA ARG A 425 -8.67 25.59 3.68
C ARG A 425 -8.61 26.45 4.95
N MET A 426 -7.41 26.64 5.52
CA MET A 426 -7.21 27.42 6.73
C MET A 426 -6.56 28.78 6.44
N ASN A 427 -6.91 29.80 7.22
CA ASN A 427 -6.09 31.00 7.25
C ASN A 427 -4.76 30.74 7.99
N ILE A 428 -3.73 31.51 7.67
CA ILE A 428 -2.39 31.30 8.23
C ILE A 428 -2.30 31.42 9.76
N LYS A 429 -3.19 32.20 10.39
CA LYS A 429 -3.18 32.41 11.85
C LYS A 429 -3.76 31.19 12.59
N ASP A 430 -4.82 30.62 12.05
CA ASP A 430 -5.45 29.41 12.59
C ASP A 430 -4.57 28.20 12.31
N PHE A 431 -3.96 28.13 11.13
CA PHE A 431 -2.95 27.13 10.79
C PHE A 431 -1.84 27.05 11.85
N LEU A 432 -1.26 28.19 12.26
CA LEU A 432 -0.19 28.22 13.27
C LEU A 432 -0.58 27.70 14.66
N LYS A 433 -1.87 27.68 14.98
CA LYS A 433 -2.40 27.17 16.25
C LYS A 433 -2.97 25.76 16.12
N SER A 434 -3.11 25.25 14.90
CA SER A 434 -3.72 23.96 14.60
C SER A 434 -2.75 22.79 14.79
N ASP A 435 -3.31 21.61 15.00
CA ASP A 435 -2.54 20.37 15.00
C ASP A 435 -1.91 20.08 13.61
N LEU A 436 -2.52 20.58 12.52
CA LEU A 436 -1.98 20.47 11.16
C LEU A 436 -0.57 21.06 11.05
N LYS A 437 -0.24 22.11 11.82
CA LYS A 437 1.13 22.65 11.86
C LYS A 437 2.13 21.62 12.38
N SER A 438 1.78 20.90 13.44
CA SER A 438 2.63 19.86 14.02
C SER A 438 2.83 18.68 13.06
N THR A 439 1.78 18.33 12.31
CA THR A 439 1.82 17.33 11.25
C THR A 439 2.73 17.76 10.11
N ILE A 440 2.61 18.99 9.62
CA ILE A 440 3.50 19.53 8.57
C ILE A 440 4.96 19.58 9.03
N ASP A 441 5.23 19.93 10.29
CA ASP A 441 6.59 19.88 10.84
C ASP A 441 7.14 18.45 10.86
N THR A 442 6.31 17.47 11.24
CA THR A 442 6.70 16.04 11.24
C THR A 442 6.96 15.53 9.83
N ILE A 443 6.13 15.91 8.85
CA ILE A 443 6.34 15.63 7.43
C ILE A 443 7.66 16.26 6.96
N GLN A 444 7.87 17.54 7.25
CA GLN A 444 9.09 18.26 6.87
C GLN A 444 10.36 17.68 7.50
N MET A 445 10.30 17.24 8.77
CA MET A 445 11.41 16.55 9.43
C MET A 445 11.74 15.22 8.77
N SER A 446 10.72 14.47 8.32
CA SER A 446 10.86 13.17 7.66
C SER A 446 11.37 13.30 6.21
N ILE A 447 10.92 14.34 5.49
CA ILE A 447 11.47 14.70 4.18
C ILE A 447 12.92 15.19 4.33
N GLY A 448 13.23 15.92 5.40
CA GLY A 448 14.55 16.51 5.63
C GLY A 448 14.90 17.64 4.66
N TRP A 449 16.04 18.30 4.92
CA TRP A 449 16.41 19.53 4.22
C TRP A 449 16.98 19.33 2.81
N SER A 450 17.70 18.23 2.57
CA SER A 450 18.12 17.74 1.24
C SER A 450 19.27 16.74 1.39
N GLY A 451 19.04 15.46 1.12
CA GLY A 451 20.13 14.46 1.07
C GLY A 451 20.91 14.44 -0.25
N ARG A 452 20.36 14.99 -1.34
CA ARG A 452 21.01 15.02 -2.67
C ARG A 452 21.24 16.45 -3.12
N ILE A 453 22.50 16.75 -3.43
CA ILE A 453 22.94 18.02 -4.03
C ILE A 453 22.75 17.90 -5.54
N TYR A 454 21.86 18.72 -6.10
CA TYR A 454 21.66 18.78 -7.54
C TYR A 454 22.43 19.97 -8.13
N PRO A 455 23.18 19.80 -9.24
CA PRO A 455 23.92 20.89 -9.87
C PRO A 455 23.04 22.07 -10.28
N ALA A 456 21.86 21.81 -10.84
CA ALA A 456 20.90 22.84 -11.27
C ALA A 456 20.44 23.72 -10.10
N ILE A 457 20.04 23.11 -8.97
CA ILE A 457 19.66 23.82 -7.74
C ILE A 457 20.83 24.65 -7.21
N THR A 458 22.04 24.08 -7.21
CA THR A 458 23.25 24.79 -6.73
C THR A 458 23.58 25.98 -7.62
N GLN A 459 23.41 25.85 -8.94
CA GLN A 459 23.58 26.94 -9.89
C GLN A 459 22.53 28.03 -9.70
N ASN A 460 21.25 27.65 -9.57
CA ASN A 460 20.16 28.60 -9.32
C ASN A 460 20.36 29.36 -8.01
N LYS A 461 20.78 28.66 -6.95
CA LYS A 461 21.16 29.28 -5.67
C LYS A 461 22.25 30.34 -5.84
N ARG A 462 23.28 30.07 -6.66
CA ARG A 462 24.35 31.04 -6.97
C ARG A 462 23.81 32.23 -7.75
N ILE A 463 22.99 32.00 -8.78
CA ILE A 463 22.39 33.05 -9.62
C ILE A 463 21.51 33.97 -8.76
N ILE A 464 20.58 33.41 -7.99
CA ILE A 464 19.66 34.17 -7.13
C ILE A 464 20.44 34.92 -6.05
N SER A 465 21.44 34.28 -5.42
CA SER A 465 22.27 34.94 -4.41
C SER A 465 23.12 36.07 -5.01
N ALA A 466 23.62 35.92 -6.23
CA ALA A 466 24.36 36.96 -6.94
C ALA A 466 23.45 38.13 -7.32
N PHE A 467 22.25 37.85 -7.83
CA PHE A 467 21.24 38.86 -8.14
C PHE A 467 20.85 39.67 -6.90
N LEU A 468 20.50 38.99 -5.81
CA LEU A 468 20.10 39.63 -4.54
C LEU A 468 21.22 40.47 -3.90
N LYS A 469 22.49 40.14 -4.14
CA LYS A 469 23.66 40.92 -3.68
C LYS A 469 24.10 41.99 -4.67
N SER A 470 23.62 41.91 -5.91
CA SER A 470 24.04 42.82 -6.98
C SER A 470 23.67 44.25 -6.63
N PRO A 471 24.44 45.23 -7.12
CA PRO A 471 24.11 46.62 -6.87
C PRO A 471 22.87 47.05 -7.67
N ILE A 472 22.09 48.01 -7.14
CA ILE A 472 20.76 48.34 -7.66
C ILE A 472 20.87 49.17 -8.94
N ASN A 473 20.65 48.57 -10.11
CA ASN A 473 20.66 49.30 -11.36
C ASN A 473 19.35 50.10 -11.53
N PRO A 474 19.39 51.45 -11.64
CA PRO A 474 18.21 52.28 -11.85
C PRO A 474 17.36 51.86 -13.05
N ALA A 475 18.01 51.45 -14.14
CA ALA A 475 17.30 51.00 -15.35
C ALA A 475 16.50 49.72 -15.12
N ILE A 476 16.96 48.82 -14.24
CA ILE A 476 16.23 47.59 -13.89
C ILE A 476 14.97 47.94 -13.11
N LEU A 477 15.01 48.94 -12.22
CA LEU A 477 13.81 49.40 -11.48
C LEU A 477 12.73 49.94 -12.43
N TYR A 478 13.11 50.76 -13.40
CA TYR A 478 12.17 51.25 -14.42
C TYR A 478 11.59 50.12 -15.28
N ARG A 479 12.44 49.16 -15.68
CA ARG A 479 12.00 48.00 -16.47
C ARG A 479 11.11 47.04 -15.65
N ALA A 480 11.40 46.87 -14.37
CA ALA A 480 10.59 46.05 -13.47
C ALA A 480 9.15 46.58 -13.38
N VAL A 481 8.99 47.90 -13.30
CA VAL A 481 7.68 48.56 -13.30
C VAL A 481 6.96 48.51 -14.66
N GLN A 482 7.66 48.11 -15.72
CA GLN A 482 7.10 47.81 -17.04
C GLN A 482 6.85 46.30 -17.25
N GLY A 483 7.10 45.45 -16.24
CA GLY A 483 7.01 43.99 -16.37
C GLY A 483 8.22 43.33 -17.05
N VAL A 484 9.27 44.09 -17.36
CA VAL A 484 10.44 43.66 -18.15
C VAL A 484 11.66 43.42 -17.24
N SER A 485 11.50 42.62 -16.19
CA SER A 485 12.61 42.14 -15.37
C SER A 485 12.56 40.62 -15.27
N ASP A 486 13.71 39.97 -15.44
CA ASP A 486 13.79 38.52 -15.37
C ASP A 486 15.14 38.05 -14.82
N VAL A 487 15.13 36.91 -14.14
CA VAL A 487 16.31 36.22 -13.63
C VAL A 487 16.37 34.87 -14.31
N SER A 488 17.34 34.69 -15.21
CA SER A 488 17.49 33.43 -15.93
C SER A 488 17.98 32.33 -14.98
N VAL A 489 17.10 31.40 -14.64
CA VAL A 489 17.41 30.20 -13.87
C VAL A 489 17.35 28.96 -14.77
N VAL A 490 18.06 27.90 -14.37
CA VAL A 490 18.05 26.62 -15.08
C VAL A 490 16.83 25.82 -14.61
N PRO A 491 16.04 25.22 -15.52
CA PRO A 491 14.94 24.33 -15.15
C PRO A 491 15.41 23.18 -14.25
N VAL A 492 14.64 22.87 -13.21
CA VAL A 492 14.96 21.82 -12.24
C VAL A 492 13.92 20.71 -12.32
N HIS A 493 14.34 19.51 -12.70
CA HIS A 493 13.49 18.31 -12.72
C HIS A 493 13.94 17.36 -11.60
N THR A 494 13.50 17.64 -10.37
CA THR A 494 13.85 16.83 -9.18
C THR A 494 12.60 16.54 -8.34
N GLU A 495 12.64 15.57 -7.42
CA GLU A 495 11.53 15.33 -6.48
C GLU A 495 11.14 16.58 -5.69
N SER A 496 12.13 17.42 -5.32
CA SER A 496 11.89 18.69 -4.63
C SER A 496 11.27 19.77 -5.50
N TYR A 497 11.24 19.60 -6.84
CA TYR A 497 10.46 20.45 -7.72
C TYR A 497 8.96 20.28 -7.46
N ARG A 498 8.47 19.05 -7.27
CA ARG A 498 7.04 18.81 -6.93
C ARG A 498 6.64 19.52 -5.64
N LEU A 499 7.52 19.50 -4.62
CA LEU A 499 7.32 20.23 -3.37
C LEU A 499 7.21 21.75 -3.60
N ALA A 500 8.10 22.31 -4.42
CA ALA A 500 8.05 23.73 -4.76
C ALA A 500 6.79 24.08 -5.56
N GLU A 501 6.45 23.27 -6.57
CA GLU A 501 5.26 23.42 -7.40
C GLU A 501 3.95 23.33 -6.58
N ASN A 502 3.90 22.51 -5.54
CA ASN A 502 2.72 22.47 -4.67
C ASN A 502 2.66 23.62 -3.66
N GLY A 503 3.72 24.43 -3.56
CA GLY A 503 3.81 25.57 -2.65
C GLY A 503 4.24 25.18 -1.23
N TRP A 504 4.86 24.01 -1.05
CA TRP A 504 5.28 23.49 0.25
C TRP A 504 6.25 24.44 0.96
N TYR A 505 7.31 24.85 0.25
CA TYR A 505 8.30 25.78 0.78
C TYR A 505 7.71 27.18 1.03
N PHE A 506 6.76 27.62 0.20
CA PHE A 506 6.04 28.87 0.43
C PHE A 506 5.29 28.86 1.76
N LEU A 507 4.52 27.80 2.02
CA LEU A 507 3.74 27.65 3.25
C LEU A 507 4.64 27.64 4.48
N LEU A 508 5.74 26.87 4.46
CA LEU A 508 6.70 26.82 5.54
C LEU A 508 7.35 28.18 5.82
N GLY A 509 7.74 28.91 4.76
CA GLY A 509 8.27 30.26 4.87
C GLY A 509 7.24 31.26 5.43
N LEU A 510 6.01 31.19 4.95
CA LEU A 510 4.91 32.04 5.40
C LEU A 510 4.54 31.78 6.87
N ALA A 511 4.58 30.52 7.30
CA ALA A 511 4.37 30.13 8.68
C ALA A 511 5.44 30.71 9.61
N ALA A 512 6.73 30.53 9.26
CA ALA A 512 7.85 31.10 10.03
C ALA A 512 7.77 32.63 10.11
N PHE A 513 7.48 33.29 8.99
CA PHE A 513 7.35 34.75 8.94
C PHE A 513 6.17 35.27 9.78
N THR A 514 5.02 34.59 9.72
CA THR A 514 3.82 34.98 10.49
C THR A 514 4.01 34.75 11.99
N LYS A 515 4.72 33.67 12.36
CA LYS A 515 5.11 33.41 13.75
C LYS A 515 5.96 34.54 14.31
N PHE A 516 7.02 34.95 13.60
CA PHE A 516 7.84 36.09 13.99
C PHE A 516 7.02 37.37 14.18
N LYS A 517 6.18 37.73 13.19
CA LYS A 517 5.30 38.93 13.26
C LYS A 517 4.36 38.92 14.46
N THR A 518 3.92 37.73 14.88
CA THR A 518 3.02 37.58 16.03
C THR A 518 3.79 37.76 17.35
N GLN A 519 4.99 37.21 17.45
CA GLN A 519 5.86 37.33 18.63
C GLN A 519 6.41 38.75 18.80
N LYS A 520 6.84 39.40 17.72
CA LYS A 520 7.34 40.79 17.72
C LYS A 520 6.37 41.79 18.36
N ARG A 521 5.05 41.56 18.26
CA ARG A 521 4.03 42.42 18.90
C ARG A 521 4.07 42.37 20.43
N LEU A 522 4.60 41.29 21.00
CA LEU A 522 4.68 41.06 22.44
C LEU A 522 6.00 41.59 23.04
N GLY A 523 7.03 41.79 22.21
CA GLY A 523 8.31 42.32 22.65
C GLY A 523 9.47 41.97 21.69
N PRO A 524 10.72 42.31 22.07
CA PRO A 524 11.91 41.96 21.30
C PRO A 524 11.97 40.45 21.09
N THR A 525 12.14 40.00 19.84
CA THR A 525 12.12 38.58 19.46
C THR A 525 13.37 38.23 18.66
N ALA A 526 13.90 37.01 18.83
CA ALA A 526 15.03 36.53 18.05
C ALA A 526 14.70 36.50 16.54
N THR A 527 15.69 36.79 15.71
CA THR A 527 15.53 36.87 14.24
C THR A 527 15.68 35.51 13.54
N ASP A 528 15.84 34.42 14.28
CA ASP A 528 16.01 33.06 13.74
C ASP A 528 14.82 32.64 12.86
N ASP A 529 13.59 33.00 13.25
CA ASP A 529 12.38 32.72 12.45
C ASP A 529 12.38 33.49 11.11
N LEU A 530 13.01 34.68 11.05
CA LEU A 530 13.20 35.42 9.80
C LEU A 530 14.23 34.75 8.89
N ASP A 531 15.33 34.24 9.46
CA ASP A 531 16.34 33.50 8.69
C ASP A 531 15.80 32.17 8.17
N LEU A 532 14.95 31.50 8.96
CA LEU A 532 14.23 30.31 8.53
C LEU A 532 13.25 30.63 7.38
N ALA A 533 12.45 31.69 7.52
CA ALA A 533 11.54 32.13 6.46
C ALA A 533 12.27 32.48 5.16
N ALA A 534 13.37 33.25 5.25
CA ALA A 534 14.21 33.59 4.10
C ALA A 534 14.79 32.35 3.42
N THR A 535 15.15 31.32 4.19
CA THR A 535 15.68 30.06 3.67
C THR A 535 14.62 29.30 2.87
N PHE A 536 13.40 29.19 3.37
CA PHE A 536 12.31 28.50 2.65
C PHE A 536 11.88 29.23 1.39
N PHE A 537 11.70 30.56 1.43
CA PHE A 537 11.37 31.33 0.23
C PHE A 537 12.47 31.26 -0.83
N ARG A 538 13.75 31.35 -0.44
CA ARG A 538 14.86 31.13 -1.38
C ARG A 538 14.85 29.73 -1.95
N ARG A 539 14.54 28.71 -1.14
CA ARG A 539 14.48 27.32 -1.59
C ARG A 539 13.41 27.12 -2.67
N GLU A 540 12.26 27.78 -2.53
CA GLU A 540 11.25 27.78 -3.57
C GLU A 540 11.76 28.45 -4.87
N LEU A 541 12.40 29.61 -4.75
CA LEU A 541 12.98 30.33 -5.89
C LEU A 541 14.08 29.55 -6.62
N GLU A 542 14.82 28.69 -5.91
CA GLU A 542 15.81 27.79 -6.51
C GLU A 542 15.17 26.79 -7.51
N HIS A 543 13.86 26.52 -7.37
CA HIS A 543 13.09 25.61 -8.23
C HIS A 543 12.29 26.32 -9.32
N GLY A 544 11.96 27.60 -9.13
CA GLY A 544 11.29 28.43 -10.13
C GLY A 544 11.12 29.86 -9.64
N VAL A 545 11.36 30.84 -10.51
CA VAL A 545 11.33 32.27 -10.15
C VAL A 545 10.02 32.96 -10.48
N ASP A 546 9.04 32.26 -11.05
CA ASP A 546 7.86 32.87 -11.65
C ASP A 546 6.76 33.28 -10.66
N ARG A 547 6.87 32.88 -9.38
CA ARG A 547 5.91 33.24 -8.33
C ARG A 547 6.22 34.59 -7.72
N TRP A 548 5.40 35.59 -8.04
CA TRP A 548 5.56 36.93 -7.50
C TRP A 548 5.35 36.96 -5.97
N GLU A 549 4.50 36.08 -5.41
CA GLU A 549 4.20 36.00 -3.99
C GLU A 549 5.46 35.66 -3.18
N THR A 550 6.26 34.71 -3.66
CA THR A 550 7.50 34.27 -3.00
C THR A 550 8.51 35.41 -2.94
N TRP A 551 8.71 36.12 -4.05
CA TRP A 551 9.58 37.31 -4.10
C TRP A 551 9.09 38.42 -3.18
N TYR A 552 7.78 38.67 -3.17
CA TYR A 552 7.19 39.69 -2.32
C TYR A 552 7.40 39.36 -0.84
N ARG A 553 7.09 38.13 -0.40
CA ARG A 553 7.29 37.70 0.99
C ARG A 553 8.76 37.70 1.38
N LEU A 554 9.65 37.34 0.46
CA LEU A 554 11.09 37.40 0.69
C LEU A 554 11.58 38.84 0.93
N GLY A 555 11.05 39.81 0.17
CA GLY A 555 11.28 41.24 0.40
C GLY A 555 10.87 41.66 1.82
N GLN A 556 9.65 41.31 2.23
CA GLN A 556 9.13 41.63 3.55
C GLN A 556 9.94 41.01 4.71
N VAL A 557 10.55 39.84 4.49
CA VAL A 557 11.45 39.22 5.47
C VAL A 557 12.73 40.02 5.62
N TYR A 558 13.33 40.52 4.53
CA TYR A 558 14.52 41.35 4.62
C TYR A 558 14.25 42.71 5.25
N ASP A 559 13.10 43.33 4.96
CA ASP A 559 12.70 44.56 5.63
C ASP A 559 12.48 44.36 7.12
N ALA A 560 11.79 43.29 7.52
CA ALA A 560 11.62 42.98 8.93
C ALA A 560 12.97 42.76 9.63
N LYS A 561 13.93 42.11 8.95
CA LYS A 561 15.28 41.91 9.49
C LYS A 561 16.04 43.23 9.63
N LEU A 562 15.93 44.10 8.62
CA LEU A 562 16.52 45.44 8.64
C LEU A 562 15.93 46.28 9.79
N GLU A 563 14.61 46.26 9.96
CA GLU A 563 13.90 46.98 11.02
C GLU A 563 14.36 46.53 12.41
N GLU A 564 14.51 45.22 12.65
CA GLU A 564 15.04 44.70 13.92
C GLU A 564 16.49 45.11 14.16
N ASP A 565 17.35 44.99 13.14
CA ASP A 565 18.77 45.35 13.26
C ASP A 565 18.96 46.86 13.51
N ILE A 566 18.10 47.72 12.96
CA ILE A 566 18.11 49.17 13.22
C ILE A 566 17.52 49.49 14.61
N THR A 567 16.43 48.86 15.00
CA THR A 567 15.67 49.19 16.22
C THR A 567 16.44 48.77 17.49
N TRP A 568 17.09 47.61 17.47
CA TRP A 568 17.67 47.01 18.68
C TRP A 568 19.20 47.00 18.73
N SER A 569 19.89 47.42 17.66
CA SER A 569 21.36 47.40 17.62
C SER A 569 21.98 48.72 17.13
N ALA A 570 22.13 49.66 18.07
CA ALA A 570 22.89 50.89 17.85
C ALA A 570 24.36 50.61 17.44
N GLU A 571 24.90 49.46 17.85
CA GLU A 571 26.24 49.00 17.49
C GLU A 571 26.32 48.52 16.03
N LYS A 572 25.32 47.78 15.53
CA LYS A 572 25.25 47.40 14.10
C LYS A 572 25.04 48.63 13.20
N LEU A 573 24.27 49.62 13.63
CA LEU A 573 24.05 50.86 12.89
C LEU A 573 25.35 51.65 12.64
N ASN A 574 26.30 51.59 13.60
CA ASN A 574 27.55 52.32 13.54
C ASN A 574 28.72 51.50 12.97
N HIS A 575 28.78 50.19 13.23
CA HIS A 575 29.90 49.32 12.85
C HIS A 575 29.61 48.33 11.72
N HIS A 576 28.34 48.04 11.40
CA HIS A 576 27.94 47.02 10.41
C HIS A 576 27.07 47.60 9.28
N ARG A 577 27.35 48.84 8.84
CA ARG A 577 26.59 49.52 7.77
C ARG A 577 26.56 48.76 6.45
N ALA A 578 27.61 47.99 6.14
CA ALA A 578 27.68 47.18 4.93
C ALA A 578 26.64 46.04 4.92
N ASP A 579 26.33 45.47 6.08
CA ASP A 579 25.35 44.38 6.21
C ASP A 579 23.91 44.92 6.11
N LEU A 580 23.64 46.08 6.71
CA LEU A 580 22.37 46.80 6.56
C LEU A 580 22.12 47.15 5.08
N THR A 581 23.15 47.72 4.44
CA THR A 581 23.15 48.02 3.01
C THR A 581 22.89 46.78 2.14
N LEU A 582 23.38 45.61 2.56
CA LEU A 582 23.13 44.36 1.86
C LEU A 582 21.69 43.88 2.04
N LEU A 583 21.10 44.02 3.22
CA LEU A 583 19.68 43.70 3.45
C LEU A 583 18.75 44.60 2.64
N GLU A 584 19.04 45.90 2.59
CA GLU A 584 18.32 46.88 1.77
C GLU A 584 18.33 46.48 0.29
N ARG A 585 19.50 46.15 -0.25
CA ARG A 585 19.63 45.69 -1.65
C ARG A 585 18.80 44.43 -1.92
N ARG A 586 18.84 43.47 -1.01
CA ARG A 586 18.07 42.23 -1.14
C ARG A 586 16.57 42.49 -1.14
N ALA A 587 16.08 43.38 -0.28
CA ALA A 587 14.67 43.77 -0.23
C ALA A 587 14.23 44.43 -1.56
N ILE A 588 14.98 45.43 -2.03
CA ILE A 588 14.67 46.18 -3.24
C ILE A 588 14.65 45.28 -4.48
N HIS A 589 15.63 44.39 -4.64
CA HIS A 589 15.63 43.40 -5.73
C HIS A 589 14.43 42.46 -5.66
N SER A 590 14.08 42.00 -4.45
CA SER A 590 12.95 41.10 -4.26
C SER A 590 11.61 41.76 -4.63
N TYR A 591 11.38 43.01 -4.20
CA TYR A 591 10.19 43.76 -4.59
C TYR A 591 10.15 44.10 -6.07
N SER A 592 11.29 44.46 -6.65
CA SER A 592 11.38 44.75 -8.09
C SER A 592 10.98 43.54 -8.92
N MET A 593 11.46 42.34 -8.55
CA MET A 593 11.05 41.09 -9.19
C MET A 593 9.57 40.78 -8.96
N ALA A 594 9.07 40.96 -7.73
CA ALA A 594 7.66 40.74 -7.43
C ALA A 594 6.74 41.62 -8.29
N ILE A 595 7.06 42.90 -8.46
CA ILE A 595 6.29 43.83 -9.29
C ILE A 595 6.36 43.42 -10.76
N ALA A 596 7.56 43.13 -11.27
CA ALA A 596 7.72 42.74 -12.67
C ALA A 596 6.92 41.48 -13.01
N LEU A 597 6.98 40.47 -12.13
CA LEU A 597 6.24 39.22 -12.27
C LEU A 597 4.74 39.40 -12.10
N ALA A 598 4.31 40.21 -11.13
CA ALA A 598 2.91 40.52 -10.93
C ALA A 598 2.31 41.20 -12.18
N ILE A 599 3.02 42.15 -12.79
CA ILE A 599 2.58 42.80 -14.04
C ILE A 599 2.55 41.80 -15.21
N ARG A 600 3.57 40.96 -15.34
CA ARG A 600 3.66 39.95 -16.42
C ARG A 600 2.58 38.88 -16.34
N THR A 601 2.26 38.43 -15.13
CA THR A 601 1.23 37.40 -14.88
C THR A 601 -0.19 37.99 -14.83
N ALA A 602 -0.31 39.31 -14.67
CA ALA A 602 -1.58 40.03 -14.61
C ALA A 602 -2.35 40.11 -15.92
N ASP A 603 -1.93 39.51 -17.03
CA ASP A 603 -2.81 39.37 -18.20
C ASP A 603 -3.80 38.20 -18.06
N SER A 604 -3.55 37.24 -17.17
CA SER A 604 -4.21 35.92 -17.15
C SER A 604 -5.55 35.77 -16.37
N SER A 605 -5.86 36.58 -15.33
CA SER A 605 -7.04 36.32 -14.43
C SER A 605 -7.81 37.57 -13.96
N ALA A 606 -8.94 37.93 -14.59
CA ALA A 606 -9.47 39.31 -14.61
C ALA A 606 -10.11 39.91 -13.32
N GLY A 607 -10.44 39.14 -12.27
CA GLY A 607 -11.33 39.62 -11.19
C GLY A 607 -10.68 40.35 -10.00
N ASN A 608 -9.55 39.85 -9.48
CA ASN A 608 -8.90 40.38 -8.25
C ASN A 608 -7.63 41.22 -8.54
N LYS A 609 -7.41 41.56 -9.83
CA LYS A 609 -6.17 42.08 -10.45
C LYS A 609 -5.69 43.42 -9.90
N LYS A 610 -6.56 44.44 -9.90
CA LYS A 610 -6.16 45.83 -9.62
C LYS A 610 -5.84 46.02 -8.15
N ASP A 611 -6.64 45.44 -7.26
CA ASP A 611 -6.45 45.60 -5.82
C ASP A 611 -5.18 44.93 -5.31
N HIS A 612 -4.77 43.79 -5.89
CA HIS A 612 -3.51 43.12 -5.53
C HIS A 612 -2.29 43.90 -6.00
N ILE A 613 -2.23 44.31 -7.26
CA ILE A 613 -1.13 45.14 -7.78
C ILE A 613 -1.08 46.50 -7.06
N ARG A 614 -2.25 47.09 -6.80
CA ARG A 614 -2.39 48.31 -6.01
C ARG A 614 -1.86 48.11 -4.60
N SER A 615 -2.19 46.99 -3.94
CA SER A 615 -1.67 46.66 -2.61
C SER A 615 -0.15 46.50 -2.61
N LEU A 616 0.42 45.88 -3.65
CA LEU A 616 1.88 45.75 -3.81
C LEU A 616 2.54 47.12 -3.95
N TYR A 617 2.01 48.00 -4.80
CA TYR A 617 2.52 49.37 -4.91
C TYR A 617 2.33 50.16 -3.61
N THR A 618 1.20 49.97 -2.91
CA THR A 618 0.88 50.67 -1.65
C THR A 618 1.72 50.17 -0.48
N ILE A 619 2.28 48.95 -0.53
CA ILE A 619 3.16 48.41 0.52
C ILE A 619 4.62 48.68 0.18
N TRP A 620 5.00 48.60 -1.09
CA TRP A 620 6.34 48.97 -1.54
C TRP A 620 6.62 50.48 -1.35
N LEU A 621 5.59 51.32 -1.48
CA LEU A 621 5.71 52.78 -1.33
C LEU A 621 6.16 53.24 0.05
N PRO A 622 5.51 52.85 1.16
CA PRO A 622 5.92 53.21 2.49
C PRO A 622 7.32 52.72 2.78
N ASP A 623 7.74 51.54 2.32
CA ASP A 623 9.09 51.06 2.54
C ASP A 623 10.09 51.93 1.74
N LEU A 624 9.88 52.10 0.42
CA LEU A 624 10.63 53.03 -0.45
C LEU A 624 10.68 54.47 0.13
N CYS A 625 9.62 54.88 0.82
CA CYS A 625 9.49 56.18 1.47
C CYS A 625 9.96 56.20 2.94
N PHE A 626 10.03 55.09 3.66
CA PHE A 626 10.57 55.04 5.02
C PHE A 626 12.10 55.14 4.95
N PHE A 627 12.67 54.69 3.83
CA PHE A 627 13.99 55.07 3.38
C PHE A 627 14.17 56.60 3.12
N LYS A 628 13.17 57.48 3.36
CA LYS A 628 13.23 58.94 3.15
C LYS A 628 14.40 59.65 3.83
N GLY A 629 15.02 59.08 4.87
CA GLY A 629 16.22 59.64 5.50
C GLY A 629 17.54 59.23 4.83
N ALA A 630 17.58 58.06 4.18
CA ALA A 630 18.81 57.39 3.77
C ALA A 630 18.87 56.99 2.28
N PHE A 631 17.79 57.07 1.51
CA PHE A 631 17.82 56.72 0.08
C PHE A 631 18.49 57.78 -0.79
N PHE A 632 18.53 59.03 -0.33
CA PHE A 632 18.97 60.15 -1.17
C PHE A 632 20.50 60.38 -1.15
N ASN A 633 21.22 59.65 -0.30
CA ASN A 633 22.69 59.53 -0.22
C ASN A 633 23.10 58.24 0.53
N GLY A 634 22.38 57.14 0.27
CA GLY A 634 22.56 55.89 0.99
C GLY A 634 23.69 55.03 0.43
N PRO A 635 24.49 54.37 1.27
CA PRO A 635 25.53 53.45 0.81
C PRO A 635 25.01 52.29 -0.06
N HIS A 636 23.71 51.94 0.00
CA HIS A 636 23.09 50.91 -0.85
C HIS A 636 22.92 51.30 -2.33
N LEU A 637 22.88 52.60 -2.61
CA LEU A 637 22.94 53.16 -3.97
C LEU A 637 24.34 53.66 -4.33
N ALA A 638 25.28 53.65 -3.39
CA ALA A 638 26.67 54.01 -3.63
C ALA A 638 27.41 52.84 -4.29
N TRP A 639 28.28 53.18 -5.24
CA TRP A 639 28.96 52.21 -6.11
C TRP A 639 30.44 52.09 -5.81
N ASP A 640 30.89 52.65 -4.69
CA ASP A 640 32.32 52.82 -4.41
C ASP A 640 33.02 51.46 -4.21
N ASP A 641 32.26 50.42 -3.83
CA ASP A 641 32.75 49.04 -3.69
C ASP A 641 32.61 48.20 -4.98
N PHE A 642 32.00 48.71 -6.04
CA PHE A 642 31.69 47.96 -7.27
C PHE A 642 32.37 48.55 -8.50
N THR A 643 33.45 47.89 -8.94
CA THR A 643 34.14 48.24 -10.19
C THR A 643 33.87 47.19 -11.27
N ARG A 644 33.62 47.65 -12.49
CA ARG A 644 33.51 46.80 -13.68
C ARG A 644 34.66 47.11 -14.61
N HIS A 645 35.23 46.07 -15.22
CA HIS A 645 36.20 46.21 -16.28
C HIS A 645 35.49 46.52 -17.59
N PHE A 646 35.91 47.57 -18.27
CA PHE A 646 35.44 48.01 -19.57
C PHE A 646 36.59 47.96 -20.57
N SER A 647 36.30 47.56 -21.80
CA SER A 647 37.21 47.73 -22.93
C SER A 647 36.94 49.08 -23.58
N SER A 648 37.95 49.94 -23.64
CA SER A 648 37.84 51.23 -24.34
C SER A 648 37.91 51.01 -25.84
N ASP A 649 36.85 51.34 -26.58
CA ASP A 649 36.85 51.29 -28.06
C ASP A 649 37.96 52.16 -28.68
N LYS A 650 38.33 53.26 -28.00
CA LYS A 650 39.30 54.24 -28.51
C LYS A 650 40.75 53.88 -28.21
N SER A 651 41.03 53.24 -27.08
CA SER A 651 42.40 52.94 -26.65
C SER A 651 42.73 51.45 -26.67
N GLN A 652 41.76 50.56 -26.93
CA GLN A 652 41.90 49.10 -26.89
C GLN A 652 42.47 48.57 -25.55
N GLN A 653 42.40 49.38 -24.49
CA GLN A 653 42.88 49.07 -23.15
C GLN A 653 41.70 48.79 -22.22
N MET A 654 41.91 47.88 -21.28
CA MET A 654 40.98 47.66 -20.18
C MET A 654 41.11 48.77 -19.15
N TYR A 655 39.99 49.39 -18.79
CA TYR A 655 39.90 50.33 -17.69
C TYR A 655 38.82 49.89 -16.70
N THR A 656 38.97 50.28 -15.43
CA THR A 656 37.96 50.04 -14.40
C THR A 656 37.09 51.28 -14.24
N GLY A 657 35.78 51.08 -14.09
CA GLY A 657 34.84 52.16 -13.86
C GLY A 657 33.60 51.69 -13.12
N LYS A 658 32.73 52.64 -12.76
CA LYS A 658 31.42 52.33 -12.15
C LYS A 658 30.53 51.60 -13.19
N PRO A 659 29.83 50.53 -12.81
CA PRO A 659 29.06 49.72 -13.75
C PRO A 659 27.90 50.48 -14.39
N PHE A 660 27.27 51.40 -13.67
CA PHE A 660 26.17 52.26 -14.14
C PHE A 660 26.25 53.65 -13.47
N ARG A 661 25.43 54.60 -13.93
CA ARG A 661 25.35 55.94 -13.33
C ARG A 661 24.41 55.94 -12.12
N ASP A 662 24.80 56.66 -11.08
CA ASP A 662 24.02 56.86 -9.85
C ASP A 662 22.65 57.47 -10.18
N MET A 663 21.61 57.02 -9.46
CA MET A 663 20.28 57.60 -9.60
C MET A 663 20.30 59.03 -9.02
N LYS A 664 19.99 60.03 -9.84
CA LYS A 664 19.88 61.41 -9.37
C LYS A 664 18.67 61.55 -8.44
N LEU A 665 18.79 62.40 -7.44
CA LEU A 665 17.72 62.75 -6.48
C LEU A 665 16.36 62.95 -7.16
N TYR A 666 16.32 63.75 -8.22
CA TYR A 666 15.10 64.02 -9.00
C TYR A 666 14.51 62.77 -9.66
N SER A 667 15.34 61.88 -10.22
CA SER A 667 14.91 60.64 -10.85
C SER A 667 14.29 59.68 -9.83
N THR A 668 14.83 59.65 -8.60
CA THR A 668 14.26 58.89 -7.49
C THR A 668 12.89 59.42 -7.09
N TRP A 669 12.75 60.75 -6.94
CA TRP A 669 11.47 61.39 -6.62
C TRP A 669 10.42 61.16 -7.70
N TYR A 670 10.82 61.28 -8.97
CA TYR A 670 9.94 61.02 -10.10
C TYR A 670 9.46 59.56 -10.11
N PHE A 671 10.37 58.62 -9.87
CA PHE A 671 10.05 57.20 -9.78
C PHE A 671 9.08 56.91 -8.62
N ALA A 672 9.33 57.45 -7.42
CA ALA A 672 8.43 57.32 -6.30
C ALA A 672 7.04 57.91 -6.61
N SER A 673 6.98 59.11 -7.19
CA SER A 673 5.74 59.77 -7.61
C SER A 673 4.95 58.94 -8.63
N TYR A 674 5.63 58.32 -9.59
CA TYR A 674 5.01 57.40 -10.53
C TYR A 674 4.33 56.23 -9.80
N LEU A 675 5.00 55.63 -8.82
CA LEU A 675 4.44 54.54 -8.04
C LEU A 675 3.25 54.98 -7.17
N PHE A 676 3.29 56.19 -6.59
CA PHE A 676 2.14 56.79 -5.90
C PHE A 676 0.93 56.97 -6.80
N SER A 677 1.16 57.40 -8.05
CA SER A 677 0.06 57.54 -9.01
C SER A 677 -0.59 56.18 -9.34
N LYS A 678 0.22 55.12 -9.44
CA LYS A 678 -0.24 53.74 -9.73
C LYS A 678 -0.88 53.05 -8.52
N SER A 679 -0.61 53.50 -7.30
CA SER A 679 -1.21 52.94 -6.08
C SER A 679 -2.56 53.58 -5.72
N HIS A 680 -2.89 54.76 -6.26
CA HIS A 680 -4.11 55.51 -5.94
C HIS A 680 -5.14 55.57 -7.08
N GLY A 681 -4.72 55.41 -8.34
CA GLY A 681 -5.60 55.28 -9.51
C GLY A 681 -5.84 53.83 -9.88
#